data_AF-A0A519DQD5-F1
#
_entry.id   AF-A0A519DQD5-F1
#
_cell.length_a   1.000
_cell.length_b   1.000
_cell.length_c   1.000
_cell.angle_alpha   90.00
_cell.angle_beta   90.00
_cell.angle_gamma   90.00
#
_symmetry.space_group_name_H-M   'P 1'
#
loop_
_entity.id
_entity.type
_entity.pdbx_description
1 polymer ?
#
loop_
_entity_poly.entity_id
_entity_poly.type
_entity_poly.pdbx_seq_one_letter_code
_entity_poly.pdbx_strand_id
1 'polypeptide(L)'
;MKSLLLRKGDGNYNLFAGQLQALRYPPPDSHNPDPDGMDIPAFAHTGAHGEKESGIPGVGQVYPGQWKKGMHGENVYGDESGGEHMHGIDGIIRAVGDSLLQHGIKVPAKDVIQKAIDMHNQDHKENNHLPNVDDVAWRKIYLSPLTEQDHRVRGNYDQDGNLTTTYTNRHGDDHRNGTYLESYAVPFNNQLGQVMGELGHPTPQQHSWIKKPYVKPHRLHLVPDGEGGMEFGAQAVDTGKVTDGRIQPSQAAKWGGRMPDSRAFQNISSWGIAHHYPNTYYIPQRDAAPGQKSQPRTQTINSFLHHMALTTGKDRDGILSNLIVDSSGAMKHLANIPGEINGKPIKALLQTPEGQLEAAKYFSQFPAFQAVYGENRNPKFNEDGSVKQPGQTVGRMNHFYGQRYGDTAEEGKGFDHFMSHSSKIGVEHQLTGKIGHHNRAKDAWSNVVLAASQGINHMDDEISPEDLQAANINLHDTPETRANAPNIKAILDHLFHTHTIAGGHERKEIPTQEELQQLQPIVDNIIQGGTHEDRTQLGVPDYIRYSEMPNSMTPVGASMQPEESSLKPRDGNAKGQGGAPLPITGGAATAATNAAPPPQTPPPQTPPQQIGVMQGQPANAPNYPPQMTYDRGQRLSQPESMNLTPQQRQRLQFANAPQNEVAQTMRQSGAAPQRAPLTPDRMQQFQQNVGDPYQRFISQYAKSSDNPNAAKERLIKAVEILQIEDARNDNEIIKHMPSTQLSVNSITDILYLAKMLEITSMDVSTILNTKGDWQRISKTYGYSDRVVKVVKVSFGGI
;
A
#
# COMPACT_ATOMS: atom_id res chain seq x y z
N MET A 1 7.52 4.18 9.14
CA MET A 1 7.64 4.07 7.67
C MET A 1 6.58 4.89 6.89
N LYS A 2 6.99 5.95 6.16
CA LYS A 2 6.43 6.82 5.10
C LYS A 2 5.98 5.76 4.12
N SER A 3 4.69 5.70 3.86
CA SER A 3 4.21 5.11 2.64
C SER A 3 4.80 5.94 1.51
N LEU A 4 5.65 5.32 0.73
CA LEU A 4 6.08 5.88 -0.53
C LEU A 4 4.93 5.61 -1.51
N LEU A 5 4.32 6.66 -2.08
CA LEU A 5 3.35 6.46 -3.15
C LEU A 5 4.14 6.09 -4.40
N LEU A 6 4.06 4.81 -4.76
CA LEU A 6 4.71 4.25 -5.94
C LEU A 6 3.71 4.23 -7.09
N ARG A 7 3.89 5.13 -8.06
CA ARG A 7 3.25 5.06 -9.37
C ARG A 7 3.98 4.04 -10.23
N LYS A 8 3.30 3.53 -11.24
CA LYS A 8 3.96 2.77 -12.31
C LYS A 8 4.98 3.70 -12.97
N GLY A 9 6.23 3.26 -13.07
CA GLY A 9 7.31 4.13 -13.52
C GLY A 9 7.95 4.98 -12.42
N ASP A 10 7.68 4.75 -11.12
CA ASP A 10 8.43 5.40 -10.02
C ASP A 10 9.66 4.64 -9.50
N GLY A 11 9.80 3.36 -9.83
CA GLY A 11 10.95 2.56 -9.42
C GLY A 11 10.55 1.14 -9.04
N ASN A 12 11.55 0.28 -8.93
CA ASN A 12 11.42 -0.99 -8.24
C ASN A 12 11.82 -0.78 -6.78
N TYR A 13 11.16 -1.46 -5.85
CA TYR A 13 11.44 -1.31 -4.43
C TYR A 13 11.49 -2.67 -3.75
N ASN A 14 12.44 -2.83 -2.83
CA ASN A 14 12.48 -3.98 -1.93
C ASN A 14 12.42 -3.51 -0.48
N LEU A 15 12.04 -4.42 0.42
CA LEU A 15 12.20 -4.22 1.85
C LEU A 15 13.55 -4.82 2.26
N PHE A 16 14.50 -3.97 2.66
CA PHE A 16 15.80 -4.37 3.14
C PHE A 16 16.09 -3.75 4.51
N ALA A 17 16.52 -4.56 5.47
CA ALA A 17 16.73 -4.16 6.87
C ALA A 17 15.52 -3.42 7.49
N GLY A 18 14.30 -3.85 7.16
CA GLY A 18 13.07 -3.22 7.63
C GLY A 18 12.80 -1.83 7.04
N GLN A 19 13.47 -1.46 5.95
CA GLN A 19 13.26 -0.20 5.23
C GLN A 19 12.97 -0.46 3.75
N LEU A 20 12.03 0.29 3.17
CA LEU A 20 11.76 0.25 1.73
C LEU A 20 12.89 0.99 1.01
N GLN A 21 13.60 0.30 0.12
CA GLN A 21 14.74 0.84 -0.63
C GLN A 21 14.42 0.85 -2.12
N ALA A 22 14.80 1.92 -2.82
CA ALA A 22 14.67 1.99 -4.26
C ALA A 22 15.74 1.13 -4.93
N LEU A 23 15.34 0.29 -5.87
CA LEU A 23 16.18 -0.47 -6.79
C LEU A 23 16.09 0.19 -8.16
N ARG A 24 17.10 1.00 -8.49
CA ARG A 24 17.16 1.70 -9.78
C ARG A 24 18.14 1.06 -10.75
N TYR A 25 19.37 0.88 -10.30
CA TYR A 25 20.43 0.31 -11.10
C TYR A 25 21.24 -0.71 -10.31
N PRO A 26 21.70 -1.79 -10.95
CA PRO A 26 22.64 -2.72 -10.34
C PRO A 26 23.98 -2.01 -10.11
N PRO A 27 24.73 -2.31 -9.05
CA PRO A 27 26.07 -1.79 -8.86
C PRO A 27 27.08 -2.30 -9.92
N PRO A 28 28.25 -1.65 -10.07
CA PRO A 28 29.30 -2.09 -11.00
C PRO A 28 29.69 -3.56 -10.83
N ASP A 29 29.74 -4.04 -9.58
CA ASP A 29 30.10 -5.42 -9.23
C ASP A 29 29.07 -6.46 -9.71
N SER A 30 27.89 -6.04 -10.16
CA SER A 30 26.94 -6.95 -10.81
C SER A 30 27.40 -7.36 -12.22
N HIS A 31 28.25 -6.57 -12.87
CA HIS A 31 28.75 -6.89 -14.21
C HIS A 31 29.96 -7.82 -14.14
N ASN A 32 29.86 -8.96 -14.82
CA ASN A 32 30.97 -9.90 -14.87
C ASN A 32 31.99 -9.43 -15.92
N PRO A 33 33.26 -9.23 -15.53
CA PRO A 33 34.29 -8.78 -16.47
C PRO A 33 34.58 -9.83 -17.56
N ASP A 34 34.26 -11.10 -17.32
CA ASP A 34 34.32 -12.15 -18.33
C ASP A 34 33.12 -12.00 -19.30
N PRO A 35 33.35 -11.76 -20.60
CA PRO A 35 32.26 -11.68 -21.58
C PRO A 35 31.44 -12.98 -21.66
N ASP A 36 32.05 -14.13 -21.38
CA ASP A 36 31.38 -15.45 -21.39
C ASP A 36 30.76 -15.81 -20.02
N GLY A 37 30.98 -14.98 -19.00
CA GLY A 37 30.42 -15.13 -17.67
C GLY A 37 29.04 -14.51 -17.52
N MET A 38 28.19 -15.06 -16.65
CA MET A 38 26.89 -14.45 -16.32
C MET A 38 27.10 -13.22 -15.43
N ASP A 39 26.40 -12.12 -15.72
CA ASP A 39 26.26 -11.00 -14.77
C ASP A 39 25.40 -11.45 -13.59
N ILE A 40 25.51 -10.80 -12.44
CA ILE A 40 24.60 -11.02 -11.32
C ILE A 40 23.26 -10.34 -11.65
N PRO A 41 22.09 -10.96 -11.37
CA PRO A 41 20.80 -10.39 -11.77
C PRO A 41 20.61 -8.95 -11.30
N ALA A 42 20.01 -8.11 -12.14
CA ALA A 42 19.96 -6.66 -11.97
C ALA A 42 19.24 -6.19 -10.69
N PHE A 43 18.45 -7.06 -10.05
CA PHE A 43 17.72 -6.79 -8.81
C PHE A 43 18.31 -7.50 -7.59
N ALA A 44 19.48 -8.11 -7.71
CA ALA A 44 20.18 -8.80 -6.62
C ALA A 44 21.08 -7.84 -5.83
N HIS A 45 20.53 -6.71 -5.40
CA HIS A 45 21.27 -5.70 -4.63
C HIS A 45 20.40 -5.00 -3.57
N THR A 46 21.06 -4.34 -2.61
CA THR A 46 20.43 -3.69 -1.45
C THR A 46 19.69 -2.38 -1.77
N GLY A 47 19.72 -1.93 -3.02
CA GLY A 47 19.14 -0.65 -3.44
C GLY A 47 19.71 0.57 -2.73
N ALA A 48 18.88 1.58 -2.53
CA ALA A 48 19.23 2.86 -1.91
C ALA A 48 19.86 2.78 -0.50
N HIS A 49 19.86 1.59 0.13
CA HIS A 49 20.55 1.38 1.41
C HIS A 49 22.05 1.68 1.33
N GLY A 50 22.66 1.50 0.15
CA GLY A 50 24.08 1.76 -0.13
C GLY A 50 24.38 3.11 -0.79
N GLU A 51 23.46 4.08 -0.84
CA GLU A 51 23.70 5.36 -1.53
C GLU A 51 24.92 6.11 -1.02
N LYS A 52 25.25 5.95 0.27
CA LYS A 52 26.47 6.53 0.87
C LYS A 52 27.76 5.85 0.40
N GLU A 53 27.67 4.70 -0.23
CA GLU A 53 28.79 3.86 -0.65
C GLU A 53 29.03 3.97 -2.17
N SER A 54 27.95 3.96 -2.96
CA SER A 54 28.02 4.08 -4.42
C SER A 54 28.01 5.55 -4.91
N GLY A 55 27.46 6.47 -4.11
CA GLY A 55 27.25 7.86 -4.51
C GLY A 55 26.12 8.07 -5.52
N ILE A 56 25.42 7.00 -5.95
CA ILE A 56 24.35 7.05 -6.95
C ILE A 56 23.02 6.65 -6.29
N PRO A 57 21.99 7.51 -6.33
CA PRO A 57 20.67 7.20 -5.79
C PRO A 57 20.08 5.89 -6.31
N GLY A 58 19.60 5.02 -5.42
CA GLY A 58 19.03 3.72 -5.76
C GLY A 58 20.03 2.64 -6.20
N VAL A 59 21.34 2.86 -6.03
CA VAL A 59 22.42 1.89 -6.28
C VAL A 59 23.01 1.41 -4.96
N GLY A 60 22.88 0.12 -4.69
CA GLY A 60 23.31 -0.52 -3.45
C GLY A 60 24.52 -1.44 -3.63
N GLN A 61 24.72 -2.37 -2.70
CA GLN A 61 25.68 -3.46 -2.84
C GLN A 61 25.00 -4.71 -3.37
N VAL A 62 25.74 -5.51 -4.14
CA VAL A 62 25.30 -6.86 -4.51
C VAL A 62 25.07 -7.69 -3.25
N TYR A 63 24.01 -8.49 -3.24
CA TYR A 63 23.84 -9.48 -2.19
C TYR A 63 24.91 -10.56 -2.30
N PRO A 64 25.68 -10.88 -1.24
CA PRO A 64 26.55 -12.04 -1.26
C PRO A 64 25.75 -13.31 -1.55
N GLY A 65 26.24 -14.13 -2.48
CA GLY A 65 25.47 -15.26 -2.98
C GLY A 65 26.23 -16.13 -3.97
N GLN A 66 25.57 -17.21 -4.39
CA GLN A 66 26.12 -18.21 -5.30
C GLN A 66 25.09 -18.65 -6.34
N TRP A 67 25.58 -19.00 -7.52
CA TRP A 67 24.75 -19.58 -8.57
C TRP A 67 24.33 -21.01 -8.26
N LYS A 68 23.04 -21.29 -8.44
CA LYS A 68 22.45 -22.63 -8.36
C LYS A 68 21.47 -22.85 -9.50
N LYS A 69 21.11 -24.11 -9.74
CA LYS A 69 20.04 -24.49 -10.67
C LYS A 69 18.70 -24.57 -9.95
N GLY A 70 17.68 -23.94 -10.52
CA GLY A 70 16.31 -24.01 -10.04
C GLY A 70 15.56 -25.25 -10.53
N MET A 71 14.30 -25.37 -10.13
CA MET A 71 13.48 -26.57 -10.34
C MET A 71 13.20 -26.86 -11.81
N HIS A 72 13.12 -25.84 -12.65
CA HIS A 72 12.83 -25.95 -14.08
C HIS A 72 14.09 -25.80 -14.95
N GLY A 73 15.28 -25.86 -14.34
CA GLY A 73 16.58 -25.75 -14.99
C GLY A 73 17.08 -24.31 -15.20
N GLU A 74 16.36 -23.32 -14.67
CA GLU A 74 16.76 -21.91 -14.65
C GLU A 74 18.02 -21.68 -13.80
N ASN A 75 18.80 -20.66 -14.14
CA ASN A 75 19.91 -20.18 -13.29
C ASN A 75 19.36 -19.23 -12.23
N VAL A 76 19.71 -19.49 -10.97
CA VAL A 76 19.27 -18.71 -9.82
C VAL A 76 20.50 -18.26 -9.07
N TYR A 77 20.61 -16.96 -8.83
CA TYR A 77 21.57 -16.41 -7.89
C TYR A 77 20.93 -16.44 -6.50
N GLY A 78 21.36 -17.39 -5.66
CA GLY A 78 20.88 -17.53 -4.29
C GLY A 78 21.72 -16.70 -3.34
N ASP A 79 21.13 -15.75 -2.63
CA ASP A 79 21.83 -14.98 -1.60
C ASP A 79 21.94 -15.74 -0.27
N GLU A 80 22.82 -15.26 0.61
CA GLU A 80 23.05 -15.84 1.94
C GLU A 80 21.82 -15.77 2.88
N SER A 81 20.86 -14.88 2.60
CA SER A 81 19.60 -14.75 3.34
C SER A 81 18.50 -15.67 2.78
N GLY A 82 18.81 -16.51 1.80
CA GLY A 82 17.87 -17.42 1.16
C GLY A 82 17.04 -16.81 0.04
N GLY A 83 17.27 -15.54 -0.32
CA GLY A 83 16.66 -14.89 -1.47
C GLY A 83 17.14 -15.49 -2.79
N GLU A 84 16.24 -15.54 -3.78
CA GLU A 84 16.49 -16.07 -5.11
C GLU A 84 16.31 -14.97 -6.15
N HIS A 85 17.39 -14.67 -6.86
CA HIS A 85 17.44 -13.64 -7.90
C HIS A 85 17.67 -14.29 -9.26
N MET A 86 16.95 -13.84 -10.28
CA MET A 86 17.00 -14.42 -11.62
C MET A 86 17.11 -13.32 -12.68
N HIS A 87 17.81 -13.63 -13.78
CA HIS A 87 17.69 -12.84 -15.01
C HIS A 87 16.32 -13.03 -15.64
N GLY A 88 15.97 -12.17 -16.58
CA GLY A 88 14.69 -12.21 -17.30
C GLY A 88 14.36 -13.58 -17.88
N ILE A 89 15.30 -14.18 -18.62
CA ILE A 89 15.09 -15.50 -19.23
C ILE A 89 14.85 -16.59 -18.18
N ASP A 90 15.59 -16.55 -17.08
CA ASP A 90 15.54 -17.54 -16.01
C ASP A 90 14.22 -17.42 -15.22
N GLY A 91 13.75 -16.20 -14.98
CA GLY A 91 12.43 -15.96 -14.42
C GLY A 91 11.29 -16.41 -15.33
N ILE A 92 11.45 -16.32 -16.66
CA ILE A 92 10.49 -16.86 -17.62
C ILE A 92 10.52 -18.39 -17.64
N ILE A 93 11.69 -19.04 -17.60
CA ILE A 93 11.83 -20.50 -17.45
C ILE A 93 11.04 -20.98 -16.23
N ARG A 94 11.24 -20.34 -15.07
CA ARG A 94 10.50 -20.67 -13.85
C ARG A 94 9.00 -20.44 -14.01
N ALA A 95 8.57 -19.27 -14.46
CA ALA A 95 7.17 -18.92 -14.57
C ALA A 95 6.39 -19.82 -15.56
N VAL A 96 7.02 -20.19 -16.69
CA VAL A 96 6.47 -21.15 -17.65
C VAL A 96 6.40 -22.53 -17.00
N GLY A 97 7.47 -22.99 -16.36
CA GLY A 97 7.51 -24.30 -15.70
C GLY A 97 6.45 -24.47 -14.62
N ASP A 98 6.30 -23.49 -13.73
CA ASP A 98 5.27 -23.49 -12.68
C ASP A 98 3.86 -23.50 -13.29
N SER A 99 3.64 -22.70 -14.34
CA SER A 99 2.34 -22.62 -15.00
C SER A 99 1.97 -23.92 -15.74
N LEU A 100 2.92 -24.56 -16.40
CA LEU A 100 2.70 -25.86 -17.07
C LEU A 100 2.44 -26.96 -16.04
N LEU A 101 3.24 -27.00 -14.98
CA LEU A 101 3.08 -27.96 -13.89
C LEU A 101 1.71 -27.84 -13.21
N GLN A 102 1.25 -26.61 -12.93
CA GLN A 102 -0.08 -26.35 -12.35
C GLN A 102 -1.23 -26.90 -13.20
N HIS A 103 -1.04 -26.98 -14.53
CA HIS A 103 -2.03 -27.51 -15.47
C HIS A 103 -1.76 -28.97 -15.88
N GLY A 104 -0.82 -29.65 -15.20
CA GLY A 104 -0.50 -31.06 -15.46
C GLY A 104 0.27 -31.31 -16.76
N ILE A 105 0.82 -30.27 -17.39
CA ILE A 105 1.58 -30.35 -18.64
C ILE A 105 3.05 -30.63 -18.28
N LYS A 106 3.55 -31.82 -18.64
CA LYS A 106 4.89 -32.31 -18.27
C LYS A 106 5.90 -32.12 -19.40
N VAL A 107 6.13 -30.88 -19.80
CA VAL A 107 7.14 -30.51 -20.82
C VAL A 107 8.20 -29.62 -20.15
N PRO A 108 9.50 -29.84 -20.38
CA PRO A 108 10.54 -28.95 -19.84
C PRO A 108 10.33 -27.50 -20.31
N ALA A 109 10.31 -26.55 -19.37
CA ALA A 109 10.03 -25.15 -19.67
C ALA A 109 11.01 -24.53 -20.67
N LYS A 110 12.28 -24.96 -20.63
CA LYS A 110 13.33 -24.50 -21.55
C LYS A 110 13.04 -24.90 -22.99
N ASP A 111 12.49 -26.09 -23.23
CA ASP A 111 12.13 -26.55 -24.58
C ASP A 111 10.97 -25.72 -25.15
N VAL A 112 10.02 -25.35 -24.29
CA VAL A 112 8.89 -24.48 -24.65
C VAL A 112 9.39 -23.08 -25.05
N ILE A 113 10.31 -22.53 -24.27
CA ILE A 113 10.91 -21.22 -24.54
C ILE A 113 11.80 -21.25 -25.77
N GLN A 114 12.60 -22.31 -25.96
CA GLN A 114 13.43 -22.47 -27.15
C GLN A 114 12.57 -22.55 -28.41
N LYS A 115 11.47 -23.32 -28.39
CA LYS A 115 10.53 -23.36 -29.52
C LYS A 115 9.92 -21.98 -29.81
N ALA A 116 9.62 -21.19 -28.79
CA ALA A 116 9.13 -19.82 -28.96
C ALA A 116 10.19 -18.88 -29.57
N ILE A 117 11.44 -19.02 -29.16
CA ILE A 117 12.60 -18.32 -29.75
C ILE A 117 12.78 -18.73 -31.21
N ASP A 118 12.70 -20.02 -31.54
CA ASP A 118 12.84 -20.50 -32.91
C ASP A 118 11.73 -19.95 -33.81
N MET A 119 10.48 -19.91 -33.31
CA MET A 119 9.36 -19.27 -34.01
C MET A 119 9.57 -17.77 -34.17
N HIS A 120 10.09 -17.08 -33.15
CA HIS A 120 10.44 -15.67 -33.26
C HIS A 120 11.48 -15.48 -34.36
N ASN A 121 12.53 -16.29 -34.40
CA ASN A 121 13.59 -16.17 -35.40
C ASN A 121 13.10 -16.45 -36.84
N GLN A 122 12.11 -17.32 -37.03
CA GLN A 122 11.49 -17.55 -38.34
C GLN A 122 10.78 -16.31 -38.88
N ASP A 123 10.22 -15.48 -37.99
CA ASP A 123 9.49 -14.26 -38.35
C ASP A 123 10.40 -13.02 -38.53
N HIS A 124 11.71 -13.15 -38.28
CA HIS A 124 12.65 -12.03 -38.23
C HIS A 124 13.91 -12.26 -39.09
N LYS A 125 14.59 -11.16 -39.44
CA LYS A 125 15.88 -11.20 -40.16
C LYS A 125 16.97 -11.82 -39.28
N GLU A 126 17.96 -12.45 -39.92
CA GLU A 126 19.11 -13.08 -39.24
C GLU A 126 19.82 -12.14 -38.27
N ASN A 127 19.96 -10.86 -38.61
CA ASN A 127 20.58 -9.85 -37.74
C ASN A 127 19.73 -9.45 -36.51
N ASN A 128 18.55 -10.05 -36.36
CA ASN A 128 17.64 -9.84 -35.24
C ASN A 128 17.20 -11.17 -34.58
N HIS A 129 17.84 -12.29 -34.96
CA HIS A 129 17.58 -13.59 -34.36
C HIS A 129 18.02 -13.59 -32.90
N LEU A 130 17.15 -14.05 -32.02
CA LEU A 130 17.46 -14.28 -30.62
C LEU A 130 18.36 -15.52 -30.48
N PRO A 131 19.31 -15.50 -29.52
CA PRO A 131 20.19 -16.64 -29.31
C PRO A 131 19.46 -17.76 -28.56
N ASN A 132 20.11 -18.93 -28.45
CA ASN A 132 19.58 -20.08 -27.71
C ASN A 132 19.23 -19.69 -26.25
N VAL A 133 18.22 -20.35 -25.66
CA VAL A 133 17.76 -20.10 -24.28
C VAL A 133 18.88 -20.23 -23.23
N ASP A 134 19.90 -21.04 -23.52
CA ASP A 134 21.07 -21.24 -22.68
C ASP A 134 22.24 -20.28 -22.93
N ASP A 135 22.13 -19.41 -23.93
CA ASP A 135 23.16 -18.44 -24.24
C ASP A 135 23.38 -17.47 -23.06
N VAL A 136 24.64 -17.11 -22.83
CA VAL A 136 25.03 -16.18 -21.76
C VAL A 136 24.53 -14.76 -22.05
N ALA A 137 24.29 -14.40 -23.31
CA ALA A 137 23.77 -13.10 -23.70
C ALA A 137 22.46 -12.75 -22.97
N TRP A 138 21.60 -13.74 -22.68
CA TRP A 138 20.38 -13.54 -21.90
C TRP A 138 20.61 -13.17 -20.42
N ARG A 139 21.83 -13.38 -19.93
CA ARG A 139 22.27 -13.21 -18.53
C ARG A 139 23.30 -12.10 -18.40
N LYS A 140 23.44 -11.27 -19.44
CA LYS A 140 24.11 -9.98 -19.38
C LYS A 140 23.09 -8.87 -19.11
N ILE A 141 23.52 -7.75 -18.54
CA ILE A 141 22.66 -6.59 -18.29
C ILE A 141 22.95 -5.52 -19.33
N TYR A 142 22.09 -5.45 -20.35
CA TYR A 142 22.13 -4.42 -21.40
C TYR A 142 20.79 -3.70 -21.44
N LEU A 143 20.84 -2.37 -21.36
CA LEU A 143 19.68 -1.52 -21.08
C LEU A 143 19.26 -0.73 -22.33
N SER A 144 17.95 -0.69 -22.58
CA SER A 144 17.35 0.05 -23.70
C SER A 144 16.00 0.63 -23.30
N PRO A 145 15.54 1.75 -23.88
CA PRO A 145 14.23 2.29 -23.56
C PRO A 145 13.09 1.32 -23.91
N LEU A 146 12.02 1.32 -23.12
CA LEU A 146 10.78 0.64 -23.49
C LEU A 146 10.04 1.48 -24.53
N THR A 147 10.33 1.27 -25.81
CA THR A 147 9.57 1.88 -26.89
C THR A 147 8.21 1.18 -27.04
N GLU A 148 7.10 1.93 -27.13
CA GLU A 148 5.75 1.36 -27.37
C GLU A 148 5.53 0.82 -28.79
N GLN A 149 6.59 0.79 -29.59
CA GLN A 149 6.54 0.21 -30.93
C GLN A 149 6.19 -1.28 -30.86
N ASP A 150 5.48 -1.75 -31.88
CA ASP A 150 5.20 -3.17 -32.09
C ASP A 150 6.52 -3.97 -31.96
N HIS A 151 6.52 -5.07 -31.21
CA HIS A 151 7.66 -5.99 -31.07
C HIS A 151 8.26 -6.42 -32.42
N ARG A 152 7.48 -6.35 -33.50
CA ARG A 152 7.92 -6.59 -34.90
C ARG A 152 8.81 -5.50 -35.49
N VAL A 153 8.86 -4.32 -34.88
CA VAL A 153 9.63 -3.14 -35.34
C VAL A 153 10.86 -2.91 -34.47
N ARG A 154 10.82 -3.38 -33.21
CA ARG A 154 11.87 -3.17 -32.23
C ARG A 154 13.03 -4.17 -32.39
N GLY A 155 14.23 -3.69 -32.69
CA GLY A 155 15.43 -4.53 -32.66
C GLY A 155 15.67 -5.17 -31.28
N ASN A 156 16.12 -6.43 -31.30
CA ASN A 156 16.54 -7.20 -30.14
C ASN A 156 17.95 -6.83 -29.67
N TYR A 157 18.72 -6.18 -30.52
CA TYR A 157 20.12 -5.83 -30.29
C TYR A 157 20.31 -4.32 -30.25
N ASP A 158 21.24 -3.88 -29.39
CA ASP A 158 21.74 -2.51 -29.38
C ASP A 158 22.65 -2.22 -30.59
N GLN A 159 23.13 -0.98 -30.69
CA GLN A 159 24.01 -0.54 -31.79
C GLN A 159 25.35 -1.28 -31.83
N ASP A 160 25.79 -1.81 -30.69
CA ASP A 160 27.04 -2.55 -30.54
C ASP A 160 26.86 -4.07 -30.79
N GLY A 161 25.63 -4.52 -31.09
CA GLY A 161 25.31 -5.92 -31.34
C GLY A 161 25.10 -6.75 -30.07
N ASN A 162 24.89 -6.13 -28.91
CA ASN A 162 24.56 -6.84 -27.68
C ASN A 162 23.04 -7.04 -27.54
N LEU A 163 22.63 -8.19 -27.01
CA LEU A 163 21.23 -8.52 -26.81
C LEU A 163 20.63 -7.60 -25.72
N THR A 164 19.58 -6.85 -26.06
CA THR A 164 18.84 -6.06 -25.08
C THR A 164 18.10 -6.97 -24.11
N THR A 165 18.55 -7.04 -22.87
CA THR A 165 17.96 -7.89 -21.82
C THR A 165 17.10 -7.12 -20.83
N THR A 166 17.23 -5.80 -20.75
CA THR A 166 16.52 -4.97 -19.76
C THR A 166 15.95 -3.70 -20.38
N TYR A 167 14.85 -3.21 -19.80
CA TYR A 167 14.17 -2.01 -20.25
C TYR A 167 14.10 -0.94 -19.17
N THR A 168 14.26 0.31 -19.58
CA THR A 168 14.06 1.47 -18.71
C THR A 168 12.59 1.79 -18.49
N ASN A 169 12.32 2.67 -17.52
CA ASN A 169 11.02 3.28 -17.32
C ASN A 169 10.54 4.07 -18.55
N ARG A 170 9.24 3.95 -18.85
CA ARG A 170 8.61 4.55 -20.05
C ARG A 170 8.76 6.08 -20.15
N HIS A 171 8.86 6.76 -19.00
CA HIS A 171 8.84 8.21 -18.93
C HIS A 171 10.20 8.86 -19.21
N GLY A 172 11.27 8.07 -19.35
CA GLY A 172 12.61 8.56 -19.67
C GLY A 172 13.07 9.69 -18.76
N ASP A 173 13.73 10.68 -19.35
CA ASP A 173 14.34 11.81 -18.64
C ASP A 173 13.32 12.78 -18.04
N ASP A 174 12.07 12.75 -18.51
CA ASP A 174 10.97 13.59 -17.97
C ASP A 174 10.41 13.02 -16.66
N HIS A 175 10.85 11.84 -16.24
CA HIS A 175 10.43 11.24 -14.99
C HIS A 175 11.12 11.89 -13.77
N ARG A 176 10.38 12.12 -12.68
CA ARG A 176 10.93 12.74 -11.44
C ARG A 176 12.10 12.00 -10.78
N ASN A 177 12.28 10.72 -11.14
CA ASN A 177 13.36 9.86 -10.66
C ASN A 177 14.41 9.57 -11.75
N GLY A 178 14.33 10.26 -12.89
CA GLY A 178 15.18 10.04 -14.05
C GLY A 178 14.83 8.78 -14.83
N THR A 179 15.71 8.46 -15.77
CA THR A 179 15.73 7.16 -16.43
C THR A 179 16.24 6.13 -15.41
N TYR A 180 15.72 4.90 -15.41
CA TYR A 180 16.27 3.76 -14.63
C TYR A 180 15.67 2.42 -15.09
N LEU A 181 16.26 1.30 -14.64
CA LEU A 181 15.86 -0.06 -15.03
C LEU A 181 14.51 -0.45 -14.40
N GLU A 182 13.49 -0.73 -15.24
CA GLU A 182 12.14 -1.08 -14.78
C GLU A 182 11.84 -2.59 -14.92
N SER A 183 12.34 -3.26 -15.98
CA SER A 183 11.98 -4.65 -16.28
C SER A 183 13.00 -5.40 -17.14
N TYR A 184 12.85 -6.72 -17.25
CA TYR A 184 13.61 -7.53 -18.22
C TYR A 184 12.81 -7.79 -19.50
N ALA A 185 13.50 -7.89 -20.62
CA ALA A 185 12.95 -8.13 -21.96
C ALA A 185 12.44 -9.58 -22.14
N VAL A 186 11.32 -9.71 -22.85
CA VAL A 186 10.73 -10.98 -23.30
C VAL A 186 10.25 -10.79 -24.75
N PRO A 187 11.16 -10.66 -25.73
CA PRO A 187 10.81 -10.28 -27.10
C PRO A 187 9.95 -11.32 -27.84
N PHE A 188 10.00 -12.58 -27.42
CA PHE A 188 9.27 -13.72 -27.98
C PHE A 188 7.92 -13.98 -27.26
N ASN A 189 7.36 -13.00 -26.55
CA ASN A 189 6.18 -13.16 -25.68
C ASN A 189 4.94 -13.69 -26.43
N ASN A 190 4.74 -13.26 -27.68
CA ASN A 190 3.60 -13.68 -28.49
C ASN A 190 3.72 -15.14 -28.94
N GLN A 191 4.90 -15.52 -29.47
CA GLN A 191 5.21 -16.89 -29.86
C GLN A 191 5.14 -17.83 -28.64
N LEU A 192 5.60 -17.37 -27.47
CA LEU A 192 5.49 -18.15 -26.23
C LEU A 192 4.04 -18.46 -25.86
N GLY A 193 3.15 -17.48 -25.98
CA GLY A 193 1.71 -17.69 -25.77
C GLY A 193 1.10 -18.68 -26.77
N GLN A 194 1.57 -18.69 -28.01
CA GLN A 194 1.16 -19.67 -29.02
C GLN A 194 1.66 -21.07 -28.68
N VAL A 195 2.96 -21.25 -28.41
CA VAL A 195 3.55 -22.55 -28.08
C VAL A 195 2.85 -23.18 -26.87
N MET A 196 2.61 -22.39 -25.82
CA MET A 196 1.88 -22.89 -24.65
C MET A 196 0.44 -23.29 -24.97
N GLY A 197 -0.24 -22.55 -25.85
CA GLY A 197 -1.57 -22.91 -26.34
C GLY A 197 -1.58 -24.23 -27.11
N GLU A 198 -0.59 -24.45 -27.98
CA GLU A 198 -0.40 -25.71 -28.73
C GLU A 198 -0.15 -26.90 -27.79
N LEU A 199 0.50 -26.67 -26.65
CA LEU A 199 0.72 -27.69 -25.60
C LEU A 199 -0.51 -27.94 -24.71
N GLY A 200 -1.64 -27.29 -24.98
CA GLY A 200 -2.89 -27.49 -24.25
C GLY A 200 -3.05 -26.64 -23.00
N HIS A 201 -2.24 -25.58 -22.81
CA HIS A 201 -2.46 -24.63 -21.73
C HIS A 201 -3.79 -23.89 -21.95
N PRO A 202 -4.72 -23.82 -20.98
CA PRO A 202 -6.08 -23.34 -21.21
C PRO A 202 -6.15 -21.81 -21.40
N THR A 203 -5.29 -21.05 -20.73
CA THR A 203 -5.35 -19.58 -20.74
C THR A 203 -3.97 -18.91 -20.79
N PRO A 204 -3.07 -19.28 -21.73
CA PRO A 204 -1.70 -18.75 -21.75
C PRO A 204 -1.69 -17.22 -21.88
N GLN A 205 -2.62 -16.67 -22.66
CA GLN A 205 -2.80 -15.23 -22.87
C GLN A 205 -3.17 -14.44 -21.60
N GLN A 206 -3.49 -15.09 -20.47
CA GLN A 206 -3.75 -14.38 -19.21
C GLN A 206 -2.46 -13.94 -18.49
N HIS A 207 -1.33 -14.58 -18.78
CA HIS A 207 -0.05 -14.27 -18.15
C HIS A 207 0.49 -12.90 -18.57
N SER A 208 0.96 -12.12 -17.60
CA SER A 208 1.45 -10.76 -17.86
C SER A 208 2.65 -10.72 -18.80
N TRP A 209 3.52 -11.74 -18.76
CA TRP A 209 4.71 -11.88 -19.61
C TRP A 209 4.41 -12.50 -20.98
N ILE A 210 3.15 -12.89 -21.25
CA ILE A 210 2.66 -13.18 -22.61
C ILE A 210 2.01 -11.93 -23.19
N LYS A 211 1.21 -11.22 -22.39
CA LYS A 211 0.54 -9.96 -22.82
C LYS A 211 1.51 -8.82 -23.12
N LYS A 212 2.74 -8.89 -22.61
CA LYS A 212 3.70 -7.80 -22.64
C LYS A 212 5.08 -8.36 -22.96
N PRO A 213 5.91 -7.62 -23.71
CA PRO A 213 7.24 -8.06 -24.12
C PRO A 213 8.27 -7.94 -22.99
N TYR A 214 7.84 -8.04 -21.72
CA TYR A 214 8.71 -7.90 -20.56
C TYR A 214 8.20 -8.67 -19.35
N VAL A 215 9.15 -9.04 -18.48
CA VAL A 215 8.89 -9.65 -17.18
C VAL A 215 9.20 -8.67 -16.05
N LYS A 216 8.30 -8.65 -15.08
CA LYS A 216 8.34 -7.74 -13.96
C LYS A 216 9.30 -8.24 -12.87
N PRO A 217 10.14 -7.37 -12.27
CA PRO A 217 11.04 -7.68 -11.17
C PRO A 217 10.51 -8.58 -10.01
N HIS A 218 9.25 -8.48 -9.57
CA HIS A 218 8.74 -9.33 -8.46
C HIS A 218 8.79 -10.82 -8.78
N ARG A 219 8.84 -11.19 -10.07
CA ARG A 219 8.99 -12.59 -10.49
C ARG A 219 10.45 -13.03 -10.58
N LEU A 220 11.36 -12.07 -10.51
CA LEU A 220 12.80 -12.25 -10.65
C LEU A 220 13.54 -12.19 -9.31
N HIS A 221 12.84 -11.81 -8.24
CA HIS A 221 13.39 -11.60 -6.90
C HIS A 221 12.43 -12.19 -5.88
N LEU A 222 12.71 -13.40 -5.44
CA LEU A 222 11.87 -14.15 -4.50
C LEU A 222 12.59 -14.27 -3.16
N VAL A 223 12.06 -13.63 -2.12
CA VAL A 223 12.58 -13.76 -0.75
C VAL A 223 11.64 -14.68 0.06
N PRO A 224 12.13 -15.74 0.73
CA PRO A 224 11.28 -16.77 1.35
C PRO A 224 10.33 -16.29 2.46
N ASP A 225 10.59 -15.13 3.07
CA ASP A 225 10.05 -14.81 4.40
C ASP A 225 8.75 -14.00 4.38
N GLY A 226 8.17 -13.70 3.22
CA GLY A 226 6.95 -12.88 3.11
C GLY A 226 7.12 -11.41 3.50
N GLU A 227 8.23 -11.04 4.16
CA GLU A 227 8.61 -9.66 4.50
C GLU A 227 9.50 -9.01 3.42
N GLY A 228 10.03 -9.77 2.44
CA GLY A 228 10.98 -9.27 1.43
C GLY A 228 10.48 -9.26 -0.02
N GLY A 229 9.17 -9.41 -0.25
CA GLY A 229 8.63 -9.34 -1.61
C GLY A 229 8.85 -7.96 -2.22
N MET A 230 9.38 -7.89 -3.44
CA MET A 230 9.38 -6.63 -4.20
C MET A 230 7.94 -6.16 -4.42
N GLU A 231 7.54 -5.07 -3.77
CA GLU A 231 6.24 -4.44 -4.00
C GLU A 231 6.30 -3.61 -5.29
N PHE A 232 5.38 -3.88 -6.21
CA PHE A 232 5.22 -3.06 -7.42
C PHE A 232 4.47 -1.79 -7.06
N GLY A 233 4.90 -0.67 -7.65
CA GLY A 233 4.08 0.52 -7.87
C GLY A 233 2.86 0.31 -8.79
N ALA A 234 2.30 -0.90 -8.83
CA ALA A 234 1.09 -1.25 -9.58
C ALA A 234 0.11 -2.13 -8.80
N GLN A 235 0.43 -2.56 -7.57
CA GLN A 235 -0.59 -3.01 -6.63
C GLN A 235 -0.69 -1.94 -5.56
N ALA A 236 -1.86 -1.34 -5.48
CA ALA A 236 -2.19 -0.35 -4.47
C ALA A 236 -1.81 -0.87 -3.09
N VAL A 237 -0.71 -0.37 -2.52
CA VAL A 237 -0.71 -0.10 -1.08
C VAL A 237 -1.89 0.83 -0.90
N ASP A 238 -2.97 0.31 -0.31
CA ASP A 238 -4.32 0.86 -0.27
C ASP A 238 -4.29 2.41 -0.32
N THR A 239 -4.42 2.92 -1.53
CA THR A 239 -4.30 4.31 -2.00
C THR A 239 -4.37 5.38 -0.93
N GLY A 240 -3.30 5.73 -0.21
CA GLY A 240 -3.33 6.90 0.70
C GLY A 240 -4.57 6.93 1.61
N LYS A 241 -5.21 5.78 1.82
CA LYS A 241 -6.48 5.72 2.51
C LYS A 241 -6.00 5.79 3.92
N VAL A 242 -6.16 6.97 4.49
CA VAL A 242 -6.23 7.12 5.92
C VAL A 242 -7.32 6.13 6.35
N THR A 243 -6.89 4.92 6.75
CA THR A 243 -7.79 3.82 7.09
C THR A 243 -8.50 4.29 8.35
N ASP A 244 -9.82 4.44 8.28
CA ASP A 244 -10.62 5.08 9.33
C ASP A 244 -10.18 6.50 9.70
N GLY A 245 -9.60 7.23 8.75
CA GLY A 245 -9.22 8.61 8.99
C GLY A 245 -7.93 8.83 9.78
N ARG A 246 -7.28 7.78 10.30
CA ARG A 246 -6.03 7.90 11.08
C ARG A 246 -4.79 7.70 10.23
N ILE A 247 -3.91 8.70 10.20
CA ILE A 247 -2.60 8.61 9.57
C ILE A 247 -1.87 7.48 10.29
N GLN A 248 -1.38 6.48 9.55
CA GLN A 248 -0.76 5.33 10.21
C GLN A 248 0.42 5.80 11.08
N PRO A 249 0.63 5.25 12.29
CA PRO A 249 1.76 5.63 13.15
C PRO A 249 3.12 5.51 12.45
N SER A 250 3.21 4.60 11.48
CA SER A 250 4.35 4.45 10.59
C SER A 250 4.59 5.69 9.70
N GLN A 251 3.55 6.32 9.16
CA GLN A 251 3.63 7.57 8.41
C GLN A 251 3.94 8.75 9.34
N ALA A 252 3.29 8.81 10.50
CA ALA A 252 3.48 9.81 11.56
C ALA A 252 4.94 9.98 12.00
N ALA A 253 5.59 8.84 12.30
CA ALA A 253 6.99 8.80 12.75
C ALA A 253 7.95 9.36 11.69
N LYS A 254 7.53 9.37 10.43
CA LYS A 254 8.39 9.69 9.30
C LYS A 254 8.14 11.09 8.72
N TRP A 255 7.23 11.83 9.35
CA TRP A 255 7.12 13.29 9.34
C TRP A 255 7.81 13.93 10.57
N GLY A 256 8.68 13.18 11.26
CA GLY A 256 9.45 13.69 12.40
C GLY A 256 8.59 14.02 13.62
N GLY A 257 7.46 13.33 13.81
CA GLY A 257 6.54 13.58 14.92
C GLY A 257 5.68 14.84 14.75
N ARG A 258 5.86 15.59 13.66
CA ARG A 258 4.99 16.69 13.26
C ARG A 258 3.78 16.10 12.55
N MET A 259 2.93 15.45 13.32
CA MET A 259 1.62 15.03 12.81
C MET A 259 0.79 16.30 12.62
N PRO A 260 0.37 16.64 11.39
CA PRO A 260 -0.73 17.57 11.26
C PRO A 260 -1.93 16.96 11.96
N ASP A 261 -2.80 17.80 12.48
CA ASP A 261 -4.01 17.33 13.09
C ASP A 261 -4.79 16.48 12.07
N SER A 262 -4.80 15.16 12.27
CA SER A 262 -5.48 14.25 11.35
C SER A 262 -6.98 14.58 11.21
N ARG A 263 -7.57 15.34 12.15
CA ARG A 263 -8.93 15.90 12.02
C ARG A 263 -9.08 16.76 10.77
N ALA A 264 -8.03 17.42 10.28
CA ALA A 264 -8.08 18.20 9.03
C ALA A 264 -8.41 17.35 7.79
N PHE A 265 -8.15 16.04 7.83
CA PHE A 265 -8.27 15.12 6.70
C PHE A 265 -9.35 14.03 6.88
N GLN A 266 -10.08 14.08 8.01
CA GLN A 266 -11.12 13.13 8.38
C GLN A 266 -12.52 13.66 8.10
N ASN A 267 -13.49 12.79 7.79
CA ASN A 267 -14.91 13.12 7.71
C ASN A 267 -15.26 14.25 6.70
N ILE A 268 -14.47 14.39 5.63
CA ILE A 268 -14.74 15.37 4.57
C ILE A 268 -15.93 14.88 3.75
N SER A 269 -17.09 15.47 4.01
CA SER A 269 -18.31 15.25 3.25
C SER A 269 -18.56 16.43 2.33
N SER A 270 -19.29 16.21 1.23
CA SER A 270 -19.71 17.30 0.33
C SER A 270 -20.55 18.34 1.07
N TRP A 271 -21.35 17.93 2.05
CA TRP A 271 -22.11 18.84 2.93
C TRP A 271 -21.19 19.71 3.79
N GLY A 272 -20.16 19.09 4.37
CA GLY A 272 -19.26 19.72 5.32
C GLY A 272 -18.31 20.76 4.72
N ILE A 273 -18.23 20.87 3.39
CA ILE A 273 -17.31 21.81 2.70
C ILE A 273 -18.02 22.77 1.74
N ALA A 274 -19.29 22.56 1.42
CA ALA A 274 -19.95 23.30 0.34
C ALA A 274 -20.01 24.82 0.58
N HIS A 275 -19.90 25.27 1.83
CA HIS A 275 -19.82 26.68 2.18
C HIS A 275 -18.56 27.39 1.68
N HIS A 276 -17.51 26.63 1.34
CA HIS A 276 -16.30 27.14 0.73
C HIS A 276 -16.40 27.33 -0.77
N TYR A 277 -17.51 26.93 -1.41
CA TYR A 277 -17.65 27.18 -2.84
C TYR A 277 -17.69 28.69 -3.15
N PRO A 278 -17.05 29.11 -4.26
CA PRO A 278 -17.15 30.46 -4.79
C PRO A 278 -18.59 30.82 -5.18
N ASN A 279 -18.92 32.11 -5.19
CA ASN A 279 -20.27 32.60 -5.55
C ASN A 279 -20.75 32.12 -6.93
N THR A 280 -19.84 31.85 -7.85
CA THR A 280 -20.17 31.32 -9.19
C THR A 280 -20.92 29.99 -9.15
N TYR A 281 -20.74 29.16 -8.10
CA TYR A 281 -21.50 27.93 -7.93
C TYR A 281 -22.98 28.16 -7.57
N TYR A 282 -23.33 29.40 -7.21
CA TYR A 282 -24.67 29.80 -6.79
C TYR A 282 -25.38 30.63 -7.85
N ILE A 283 -24.80 30.72 -9.06
CA ILE A 283 -25.45 31.25 -10.26
C ILE A 283 -26.21 30.11 -10.94
N PRO A 284 -27.49 30.29 -11.31
CA PRO A 284 -28.27 29.21 -11.92
C PRO A 284 -27.73 28.87 -13.31
N GLN A 285 -27.86 27.62 -13.72
CA GLN A 285 -27.43 27.19 -15.05
C GLN A 285 -28.36 27.72 -16.15
N ARG A 286 -27.79 27.98 -17.33
CA ARG A 286 -28.52 28.66 -18.42
C ARG A 286 -29.71 27.87 -18.94
N ASP A 287 -29.60 26.55 -18.98
CA ASP A 287 -30.69 25.63 -19.33
C ASP A 287 -31.86 25.68 -18.33
N ALA A 288 -31.63 26.24 -17.14
CA ALA A 288 -32.59 26.41 -16.07
C ALA A 288 -33.01 27.87 -15.82
N ALA A 289 -32.65 28.81 -16.70
CA ALA A 289 -33.03 30.21 -16.56
C ALA A 289 -34.56 30.40 -16.46
N PRO A 290 -35.04 31.45 -15.75
CA PRO A 290 -36.47 31.75 -15.67
C PRO A 290 -37.14 31.76 -17.06
N GLY A 291 -38.16 30.92 -17.26
CA GLY A 291 -38.90 30.79 -18.53
C GLY A 291 -38.38 29.71 -19.50
N GLN A 292 -37.23 29.09 -19.26
CA GLN A 292 -36.74 27.93 -20.02
C GLN A 292 -37.34 26.62 -19.47
N LYS A 293 -37.81 25.73 -20.36
CA LYS A 293 -38.20 24.36 -19.98
C LYS A 293 -36.96 23.50 -19.80
N SER A 294 -36.31 23.57 -18.64
CA SER A 294 -35.27 22.60 -18.29
C SER A 294 -35.88 21.26 -17.92
N GLN A 295 -35.26 20.16 -18.36
CA GLN A 295 -35.59 18.85 -17.83
C GLN A 295 -35.08 18.80 -16.38
N PRO A 296 -35.96 18.54 -15.40
CA PRO A 296 -35.53 18.43 -14.01
C PRO A 296 -34.45 17.35 -13.90
N ARG A 297 -33.37 17.65 -13.16
CA ARG A 297 -32.26 16.73 -12.93
C ARG A 297 -32.70 15.63 -11.97
N THR A 298 -33.45 14.67 -12.48
CA THR A 298 -34.16 13.66 -11.69
C THR A 298 -33.27 12.96 -10.68
N GLN A 299 -32.02 12.65 -11.03
CA GLN A 299 -31.07 12.01 -10.11
C GLN A 299 -30.70 12.93 -8.94
N THR A 300 -30.38 14.19 -9.22
CA THR A 300 -30.07 15.20 -8.18
C THR A 300 -31.25 15.44 -7.25
N ILE A 301 -32.45 15.56 -7.82
CA ILE A 301 -33.70 15.73 -7.07
C ILE A 301 -33.97 14.52 -6.19
N ASN A 302 -33.86 13.30 -6.73
CA ASN A 302 -34.11 12.08 -5.97
C ASN A 302 -33.08 11.87 -4.85
N SER A 303 -31.80 12.19 -5.09
CA SER A 303 -30.76 12.16 -4.06
C SER A 303 -31.09 13.12 -2.92
N PHE A 304 -31.47 14.36 -3.23
CA PHE A 304 -31.89 15.33 -2.22
C PHE A 304 -33.11 14.86 -1.42
N LEU A 305 -34.15 14.38 -2.09
CA LEU A 305 -35.37 13.91 -1.43
C LEU A 305 -35.09 12.73 -0.49
N HIS A 306 -34.21 11.82 -0.91
CA HIS A 306 -33.74 10.73 -0.06
C HIS A 306 -33.02 11.26 1.19
N HIS A 307 -32.06 12.17 1.05
CA HIS A 307 -31.36 12.76 2.18
C HIS A 307 -32.26 13.61 3.09
N MET A 308 -33.29 14.26 2.54
CA MET A 308 -34.33 14.94 3.33
C MET A 308 -35.20 13.96 4.11
N ALA A 309 -35.57 12.81 3.52
CA ALA A 309 -36.31 11.78 4.24
C ALA A 309 -35.51 11.23 5.44
N LEU A 310 -34.21 11.00 5.25
CA LEU A 310 -33.28 10.62 6.31
C LEU A 310 -33.17 11.70 7.39
N THR A 311 -32.89 12.94 6.99
CA THR A 311 -32.74 14.10 7.88
C THR A 311 -33.97 14.35 8.74
N THR A 312 -35.16 14.19 8.16
CA THR A 312 -36.45 14.40 8.84
C THR A 312 -36.92 13.18 9.63
N GLY A 313 -36.15 12.09 9.64
CA GLY A 313 -36.50 10.85 10.34
C GLY A 313 -37.72 10.13 9.75
N LYS A 314 -38.06 10.39 8.48
CA LYS A 314 -39.18 9.75 7.77
C LYS A 314 -38.76 8.45 7.08
N ASP A 315 -37.47 8.21 6.92
CA ASP A 315 -36.91 6.96 6.42
C ASP A 315 -36.59 6.01 7.59
N ARG A 316 -37.42 4.97 7.74
CA ARG A 316 -37.34 4.01 8.84
C ARG A 316 -36.11 3.12 8.74
N ASP A 317 -35.66 2.79 7.53
CA ASP A 317 -34.52 1.91 7.30
C ASP A 317 -33.20 2.67 7.53
N GLY A 318 -33.17 3.94 7.12
CA GLY A 318 -32.06 4.84 7.40
C GLY A 318 -31.79 5.07 8.90
N ILE A 319 -32.83 5.18 9.72
CA ILE A 319 -32.70 5.31 11.18
C ILE A 319 -32.07 4.04 11.79
N LEU A 320 -32.43 2.86 11.28
CA LEU A 320 -31.93 1.57 11.79
C LEU A 320 -30.45 1.32 11.42
N SER A 321 -29.96 1.99 10.38
CA SER A 321 -28.59 1.82 9.87
C SER A 321 -27.51 2.68 10.56
N ASN A 322 -27.85 3.44 11.62
CA ASN A 322 -26.95 4.41 12.30
C ASN A 322 -26.36 5.51 11.38
N LEU A 323 -26.93 5.73 10.19
CA LEU A 323 -26.50 6.80 9.26
C LEU A 323 -26.93 8.21 9.73
N ILE A 324 -27.86 8.29 10.68
CA ILE A 324 -28.38 9.55 11.23
C ILE A 324 -28.13 9.59 12.73
N VAL A 325 -27.39 10.61 13.16
CA VAL A 325 -26.91 10.79 14.54
C VAL A 325 -27.76 11.82 15.29
N ASP A 326 -28.28 12.87 14.62
CA ASP A 326 -29.10 13.91 15.26
C ASP A 326 -30.16 14.53 14.33
N SER A 327 -31.26 13.81 14.10
CA SER A 327 -32.40 14.34 13.34
C SER A 327 -33.13 15.49 14.05
N SER A 328 -33.11 15.55 15.39
CA SER A 328 -33.77 16.59 16.17
C SER A 328 -33.08 17.94 16.05
N GLY A 329 -31.74 17.96 16.19
CA GLY A 329 -30.92 19.14 15.94
C GLY A 329 -31.03 19.62 14.49
N ALA A 330 -31.02 18.68 13.54
CA ALA A 330 -31.23 19.01 12.13
C ALA A 330 -32.60 19.68 11.88
N MET A 331 -33.68 19.16 12.47
CA MET A 331 -35.02 19.74 12.35
C MET A 331 -35.12 21.14 12.97
N LYS A 332 -34.45 21.39 14.10
CA LYS A 332 -34.36 22.73 14.70
C LYS A 332 -33.63 23.70 13.77
N HIS A 333 -32.55 23.26 13.13
CA HIS A 333 -31.83 24.07 12.15
C HIS A 333 -32.68 24.34 10.90
N LEU A 334 -33.36 23.31 10.39
CA LEU A 334 -34.26 23.40 9.24
C LEU A 334 -35.38 24.43 9.44
N ALA A 335 -35.89 24.58 10.66
CA ALA A 335 -36.93 25.55 10.99
C ALA A 335 -36.47 27.02 10.87
N ASN A 336 -35.16 27.25 10.88
CA ASN A 336 -34.53 28.57 10.85
C ASN A 336 -33.94 28.95 9.49
N ILE A 337 -34.12 28.14 8.45
CA ILE A 337 -33.60 28.45 7.11
C ILE A 337 -34.27 29.74 6.60
N PRO A 338 -33.47 30.78 6.23
CA PRO A 338 -34.00 32.04 5.73
C PRO A 338 -34.50 31.89 4.28
N GLY A 339 -35.25 32.90 3.82
CA GLY A 339 -35.63 33.04 2.43
C GLY A 339 -36.91 32.33 2.01
N GLU A 340 -37.25 32.51 0.73
CA GLU A 340 -38.47 32.00 0.11
C GLU A 340 -38.20 31.53 -1.32
N ILE A 341 -39.03 30.59 -1.79
CA ILE A 341 -39.06 30.14 -3.18
C ILE A 341 -40.48 30.41 -3.68
N ASN A 342 -40.60 31.20 -4.74
CA ASN A 342 -41.90 31.58 -5.32
C ASN A 342 -42.88 32.16 -4.29
N GLY A 343 -42.39 33.02 -3.38
CA GLY A 343 -43.20 33.65 -2.32
C GLY A 343 -43.62 32.72 -1.17
N LYS A 344 -43.11 31.47 -1.14
CA LYS A 344 -43.32 30.54 -0.03
C LYS A 344 -42.07 30.44 0.82
N PRO A 345 -42.15 30.60 2.16
CA PRO A 345 -41.01 30.41 3.04
C PRO A 345 -40.39 29.03 2.86
N ILE A 346 -39.06 28.95 2.73
CA ILE A 346 -38.35 27.68 2.49
C ILE A 346 -38.62 26.67 3.60
N LYS A 347 -38.69 27.12 4.86
CA LYS A 347 -39.06 26.27 6.00
C LYS A 347 -40.41 25.56 5.81
N ALA A 348 -41.39 26.21 5.19
CA ALA A 348 -42.71 25.61 4.96
C ALA A 348 -42.64 24.56 3.84
N LEU A 349 -41.85 24.82 2.80
CA LEU A 349 -41.61 23.87 1.71
C LEU A 349 -40.92 22.59 2.21
N LEU A 350 -39.90 22.72 3.07
CA LEU A 350 -39.11 21.56 3.51
C LEU A 350 -39.84 20.63 4.50
N GLN A 351 -41.04 21.02 4.98
CA GLN A 351 -41.84 20.21 5.92
C GLN A 351 -42.72 19.15 5.23
N THR A 352 -43.12 19.36 3.97
CA THR A 352 -44.01 18.46 3.21
C THR A 352 -43.25 17.80 2.05
N PRO A 353 -43.59 16.56 1.65
CA PRO A 353 -42.97 15.91 0.50
C PRO A 353 -43.12 16.72 -0.81
N GLU A 354 -44.27 17.34 -1.02
CA GLU A 354 -44.56 18.15 -2.20
C GLU A 354 -43.71 19.43 -2.22
N GLY A 355 -43.58 20.09 -1.07
CA GLY A 355 -42.75 21.28 -0.92
C GLY A 355 -41.26 20.94 -1.03
N GLN A 356 -40.82 19.78 -0.52
CA GLN A 356 -39.46 19.29 -0.70
C GLN A 356 -39.14 19.06 -2.18
N LEU A 357 -40.08 18.51 -2.96
CA LEU A 357 -39.92 18.35 -4.41
C LEU A 357 -39.87 19.71 -5.13
N GLU A 358 -40.69 20.68 -4.71
CA GLU A 358 -40.66 22.06 -5.23
C GLU A 358 -39.30 22.72 -4.97
N ALA A 359 -38.82 22.65 -3.73
CA ALA A 359 -37.50 23.15 -3.35
C ALA A 359 -36.36 22.44 -4.10
N ALA A 360 -36.43 21.12 -4.23
CA ALA A 360 -35.44 20.33 -4.97
C ALA A 360 -35.33 20.76 -6.43
N LYS A 361 -36.47 20.99 -7.09
CA LYS A 361 -36.51 21.47 -8.48
C LYS A 361 -35.86 22.84 -8.60
N TYR A 362 -36.18 23.76 -7.70
CA TYR A 362 -35.58 25.09 -7.65
C TYR A 362 -34.08 25.03 -7.42
N PHE A 363 -33.62 24.30 -6.39
CA PHE A 363 -32.20 24.25 -6.07
C PHE A 363 -31.38 23.44 -7.08
N SER A 364 -31.99 22.49 -7.79
CA SER A 364 -31.29 21.71 -8.83
C SER A 364 -30.74 22.54 -9.99
N GLN A 365 -31.13 23.81 -10.08
CA GLN A 365 -30.63 24.76 -11.08
C GLN A 365 -29.21 25.27 -10.76
N PHE A 366 -28.77 25.18 -9.51
CA PHE A 366 -27.50 25.74 -9.05
C PHE A 366 -26.38 24.68 -9.02
N PRO A 367 -25.19 24.99 -9.56
CA PRO A 367 -24.03 24.10 -9.49
C PRO A 367 -23.67 23.64 -8.07
N ALA A 368 -23.79 24.48 -7.04
CA ALA A 368 -23.50 24.12 -5.63
C ALA A 368 -24.37 22.95 -5.15
N PHE A 369 -25.68 23.01 -5.44
CA PHE A 369 -26.61 21.93 -5.08
C PHE A 369 -26.31 20.65 -5.85
N GLN A 370 -25.96 20.77 -7.14
CA GLN A 370 -25.56 19.63 -7.95
C GLN A 370 -24.22 19.04 -7.51
N ALA A 371 -23.28 19.86 -7.04
CA ALA A 371 -22.01 19.40 -6.50
C ALA A 371 -22.23 18.48 -5.29
N VAL A 372 -23.26 18.78 -4.49
CA VAL A 372 -23.62 18.03 -3.28
C VAL A 372 -24.53 16.83 -3.55
N TYR A 373 -25.51 16.91 -4.46
CA TYR A 373 -26.55 15.88 -4.67
C TYR A 373 -26.59 15.29 -6.09
N GLY A 374 -25.81 15.81 -7.04
CA GLY A 374 -25.72 15.32 -8.41
C GLY A 374 -24.46 14.52 -8.74
N GLU A 375 -24.53 13.81 -9.87
CA GLU A 375 -23.35 13.20 -10.48
C GLU A 375 -22.58 14.28 -11.24
N ASN A 376 -21.47 14.79 -10.69
CA ASN A 376 -20.61 15.66 -11.50
C ASN A 376 -19.86 14.79 -12.54
N ARG A 377 -19.39 15.33 -13.67
CA ARG A 377 -18.47 14.57 -14.54
C ARG A 377 -17.43 15.56 -15.01
N ASN A 378 -16.17 15.30 -14.71
CA ASN A 378 -15.09 16.14 -15.21
C ASN A 378 -14.99 15.96 -16.74
N PRO A 379 -14.53 16.99 -17.45
CA PRO A 379 -14.16 16.81 -18.85
C PRO A 379 -13.10 15.71 -18.95
N LYS A 380 -13.24 14.87 -19.98
CA LYS A 380 -12.18 13.93 -20.37
C LYS A 380 -11.41 14.55 -21.51
N PHE A 381 -10.10 14.38 -21.49
CA PHE A 381 -9.21 14.90 -22.52
C PHE A 381 -8.59 13.75 -23.32
N ASN A 382 -8.28 14.00 -24.58
CA ASN A 382 -7.40 13.16 -25.40
C ASN A 382 -5.94 13.43 -25.00
N GLU A 383 -5.01 12.64 -25.53
CA GLU A 383 -3.57 12.79 -25.24
C GLU A 383 -3.03 14.16 -25.71
N ASP A 384 -3.65 14.77 -26.72
CA ASP A 384 -3.32 16.10 -27.23
C ASP A 384 -3.91 17.26 -26.39
N GLY A 385 -4.56 16.95 -25.26
CA GLY A 385 -5.22 17.94 -24.41
C GLY A 385 -6.58 18.42 -24.92
N SER A 386 -7.07 17.95 -26.07
CA SER A 386 -8.40 18.29 -26.56
C SER A 386 -9.51 17.60 -25.75
N VAL A 387 -10.67 18.23 -25.59
CA VAL A 387 -11.79 17.65 -24.83
C VAL A 387 -12.40 16.47 -25.60
N LYS A 388 -12.11 15.24 -25.14
CA LYS A 388 -12.70 13.99 -25.63
C LYS A 388 -14.18 13.86 -25.28
N GLN A 389 -14.54 14.24 -24.05
CA GLN A 389 -15.92 14.19 -23.57
C GLN A 389 -16.18 15.44 -22.74
N PRO A 390 -17.16 16.28 -23.11
CA PRO A 390 -17.49 17.45 -22.33
C PRO A 390 -17.98 17.01 -20.95
N GLY A 391 -17.40 17.60 -19.91
CA GLY A 391 -17.86 17.41 -18.54
C GLY A 391 -19.22 18.04 -18.32
N GLN A 392 -19.87 17.70 -17.20
CA GLN A 392 -21.00 18.49 -16.70
C GLN A 392 -20.52 19.84 -16.19
N THR A 393 -21.42 20.81 -16.03
CA THR A 393 -21.10 22.16 -15.56
C THR A 393 -20.28 22.15 -14.27
N VAL A 394 -20.68 21.39 -13.24
CA VAL A 394 -19.90 21.29 -11.99
C VAL A 394 -18.51 20.71 -12.23
N GLY A 395 -18.38 19.67 -13.06
CA GLY A 395 -17.07 19.08 -13.35
C GLY A 395 -16.16 20.00 -14.16
N ARG A 396 -16.73 20.86 -15.01
CA ARG A 396 -15.99 21.92 -15.71
C ARG A 396 -15.56 23.03 -14.77
N MET A 397 -16.40 23.43 -13.81
CA MET A 397 -16.04 24.39 -12.76
C MET A 397 -14.93 23.84 -11.87
N ASN A 398 -15.04 22.60 -11.39
CA ASN A 398 -13.98 21.95 -10.62
C ASN A 398 -12.66 21.89 -11.41
N HIS A 399 -12.73 21.56 -12.70
CA HIS A 399 -11.55 21.53 -13.57
C HIS A 399 -10.93 22.91 -13.75
N PHE A 400 -11.75 23.95 -13.99
CA PHE A 400 -11.29 25.33 -14.11
C PHE A 400 -10.56 25.79 -12.85
N TYR A 401 -11.15 25.61 -11.67
CA TYR A 401 -10.50 25.99 -10.42
C TYR A 401 -9.25 25.14 -10.12
N GLY A 402 -9.25 23.86 -10.52
CA GLY A 402 -8.05 23.03 -10.45
C GLY A 402 -6.90 23.55 -11.32
N GLN A 403 -7.19 24.05 -12.53
CA GLN A 403 -6.20 24.70 -13.39
C GLN A 403 -5.78 26.08 -12.87
N ARG A 404 -6.69 26.79 -12.19
CA ARG A 404 -6.44 28.14 -11.68
C ARG A 404 -5.44 28.16 -10.53
N TYR A 405 -5.42 27.11 -9.70
CA TYR A 405 -4.56 27.05 -8.50
C TYR A 405 -3.38 26.06 -8.60
N GLY A 406 -3.15 25.39 -9.74
CA GLY A 406 -2.02 24.48 -9.93
C GLY A 406 -1.49 24.48 -11.36
N ASP A 407 -0.16 24.36 -11.52
CA ASP A 407 0.53 24.48 -12.81
C ASP A 407 0.23 23.30 -13.76
N THR A 408 -0.27 22.19 -13.21
CA THR A 408 -0.96 21.16 -13.99
C THR A 408 -2.22 20.72 -13.24
N ALA A 409 -3.34 20.49 -13.95
CA ALA A 409 -4.58 19.94 -13.37
C ALA A 409 -4.39 18.55 -12.70
N GLU A 410 -3.17 18.00 -12.72
CA GLU A 410 -2.76 16.77 -12.08
C GLU A 410 -2.05 16.98 -10.72
N GLU A 411 -1.48 18.15 -10.44
CA GLU A 411 -0.86 18.48 -9.14
C GLU A 411 -1.90 18.69 -8.03
N GLY A 412 -3.08 19.20 -8.38
CA GLY A 412 -4.24 19.22 -7.46
C GLY A 412 -4.70 17.81 -7.04
N LYS A 413 -4.37 16.79 -7.84
CA LYS A 413 -4.56 15.37 -7.49
C LYS A 413 -3.45 14.81 -6.57
N GLY A 414 -2.52 15.65 -6.12
CA GLY A 414 -1.57 15.26 -5.10
C GLY A 414 -2.25 15.18 -3.73
N PHE A 415 -3.04 16.20 -3.41
CA PHE A 415 -3.64 16.42 -2.09
C PHE A 415 -4.94 15.62 -1.86
N ASP A 416 -5.75 15.42 -2.91
CA ASP A 416 -6.94 14.54 -2.89
C ASP A 416 -6.60 13.08 -2.51
N HIS A 417 -5.38 12.64 -2.82
CA HIS A 417 -4.83 11.32 -2.50
C HIS A 417 -4.49 11.16 -1.01
N PHE A 418 -4.28 12.25 -0.27
CA PHE A 418 -4.04 12.24 1.18
C PHE A 418 -5.31 12.36 2.00
N MET A 419 -6.42 12.77 1.38
CA MET A 419 -7.69 12.83 2.06
C MET A 419 -8.32 11.44 2.18
N SER A 420 -8.77 11.10 3.39
CA SER A 420 -9.55 9.87 3.60
C SER A 420 -10.89 9.97 2.89
N HIS A 421 -11.39 8.86 2.35
CA HIS A 421 -12.81 8.78 2.03
C HIS A 421 -13.55 8.94 3.36
N SER A 422 -14.53 9.85 3.47
CA SER A 422 -15.44 9.84 4.62
C SER A 422 -16.29 8.57 4.53
N SER A 423 -15.79 7.46 5.05
CA SER A 423 -16.39 6.13 5.03
C SER A 423 -17.53 5.95 6.04
N LYS A 424 -18.00 7.03 6.68
CA LYS A 424 -19.15 6.93 7.60
C LYS A 424 -20.46 6.60 6.89
N ILE A 425 -20.50 6.63 5.57
CA ILE A 425 -21.63 6.12 4.82
C ILE A 425 -21.35 4.65 4.51
N GLY A 426 -22.03 3.75 5.22
CA GLY A 426 -21.83 2.30 5.14
C GLY A 426 -21.88 1.74 3.71
N VAL A 427 -21.34 0.53 3.54
CA VAL A 427 -21.21 -0.21 2.27
C VAL A 427 -22.53 -0.28 1.47
N GLU A 428 -23.67 -0.16 2.15
CA GLU A 428 -25.01 -0.16 1.54
C GLU A 428 -25.29 1.04 0.61
N HIS A 429 -24.59 2.17 0.75
CA HIS A 429 -24.74 3.27 -0.21
C HIS A 429 -24.10 3.01 -1.59
N GLN A 430 -23.28 1.95 -1.72
CA GLN A 430 -22.78 1.50 -3.01
C GLN A 430 -23.86 0.82 -3.87
N LEU A 431 -25.00 0.42 -3.28
CA LEU A 431 -26.07 -0.31 -3.98
C LEU A 431 -26.74 0.47 -5.12
N THR A 432 -26.62 1.81 -5.16
CA THR A 432 -27.15 2.59 -6.29
C THR A 432 -26.15 2.82 -7.42
N GLY A 433 -24.85 2.50 -7.22
CA GLY A 433 -23.78 2.59 -8.24
C GLY A 433 -23.59 3.95 -8.94
N LYS A 434 -24.37 4.98 -8.57
CA LYS A 434 -24.52 6.24 -9.34
C LYS A 434 -24.40 7.50 -8.50
N ILE A 435 -24.30 7.36 -7.18
CA ILE A 435 -24.18 8.46 -6.23
C ILE A 435 -22.67 8.73 -6.05
N GLY A 436 -22.10 9.53 -6.96
CA GLY A 436 -20.67 9.90 -7.02
C GLY A 436 -20.23 10.99 -6.04
N HIS A 437 -20.54 10.85 -4.75
CA HIS A 437 -20.59 11.98 -3.79
C HIS A 437 -19.33 12.27 -2.96
N HIS A 438 -18.37 11.36 -2.82
CA HIS A 438 -17.21 11.62 -1.94
C HIS A 438 -15.91 11.95 -2.65
N ASN A 439 -15.69 11.41 -3.85
CA ASN A 439 -14.44 11.66 -4.58
C ASN A 439 -14.24 13.15 -4.87
N ARG A 440 -15.33 13.90 -5.03
CA ARG A 440 -15.27 15.33 -5.36
C ARG A 440 -15.35 16.29 -4.20
N ALA A 441 -15.84 15.85 -3.05
CA ALA A 441 -15.69 16.66 -1.85
C ALA A 441 -14.20 16.91 -1.59
N LYS A 442 -13.37 15.89 -1.82
CA LYS A 442 -11.92 16.01 -1.77
C LYS A 442 -11.37 16.96 -2.83
N ASP A 443 -11.77 16.83 -4.09
CA ASP A 443 -11.30 17.74 -5.14
C ASP A 443 -11.62 19.21 -4.81
N ALA A 444 -12.86 19.46 -4.40
CA ALA A 444 -13.32 20.78 -3.98
C ALA A 444 -12.51 21.30 -2.78
N TRP A 445 -12.33 20.47 -1.75
CA TRP A 445 -11.53 20.81 -0.58
C TRP A 445 -10.06 21.06 -0.93
N SER A 446 -9.49 20.28 -1.85
CA SER A 446 -8.13 20.47 -2.35
C SER A 446 -7.97 21.84 -2.98
N ASN A 447 -8.90 22.22 -3.87
CA ASN A 447 -8.88 23.52 -4.53
C ASN A 447 -8.96 24.67 -3.52
N VAL A 448 -9.82 24.53 -2.50
CA VAL A 448 -9.96 25.52 -1.41
C VAL A 448 -8.65 25.67 -0.62
N VAL A 449 -8.01 24.55 -0.27
CA VAL A 449 -6.73 24.53 0.45
C VAL A 449 -5.59 25.10 -0.39
N LEU A 450 -5.54 24.80 -1.68
CA LEU A 450 -4.54 25.32 -2.61
C LEU A 450 -4.69 26.82 -2.85
N ALA A 451 -5.92 27.30 -3.00
CA ALA A 451 -6.18 28.73 -3.07
C ALA A 451 -5.71 29.44 -1.78
N ALA A 452 -6.04 28.87 -0.62
CA ALA A 452 -5.62 29.42 0.66
C ALA A 452 -4.09 29.41 0.84
N SER A 453 -3.38 28.36 0.39
CA SER A 453 -1.91 28.32 0.46
C SER A 453 -1.26 29.39 -0.42
N GLN A 454 -1.93 29.78 -1.51
CA GLN A 454 -1.54 30.90 -2.37
C GLN A 454 -1.97 32.28 -1.82
N GLY A 455 -2.60 32.34 -0.64
CA GLY A 455 -3.15 33.57 -0.08
C GLY A 455 -4.39 34.10 -0.81
N ILE A 456 -5.02 33.26 -1.63
CA ILE A 456 -6.23 33.59 -2.38
C ILE A 456 -7.46 33.19 -1.57
N ASN A 457 -8.38 34.14 -1.35
CA ASN A 457 -9.68 33.79 -0.80
C ASN A 457 -10.53 33.12 -1.88
N HIS A 458 -10.59 31.78 -1.85
CA HIS A 458 -11.33 30.98 -2.82
C HIS A 458 -12.79 31.42 -2.99
N MET A 459 -13.46 31.85 -1.89
CA MET A 459 -14.86 32.25 -1.94
C MET A 459 -15.10 33.53 -2.75
N ASP A 460 -14.10 34.42 -2.76
CA ASP A 460 -14.14 35.71 -3.47
C ASP A 460 -13.54 35.61 -4.89
N ASP A 461 -12.94 34.47 -5.22
CA ASP A 461 -12.34 34.23 -6.53
C ASP A 461 -13.38 33.80 -7.56
N GLU A 462 -14.10 34.80 -8.08
CA GLU A 462 -15.15 34.61 -9.06
C GLU A 462 -14.60 34.40 -10.49
N ILE A 463 -15.10 33.38 -11.18
CA ILE A 463 -14.88 33.20 -12.62
C ILE A 463 -15.50 34.38 -13.37
N SER A 464 -14.71 35.04 -14.23
CA SER A 464 -15.21 36.11 -15.09
C SER A 464 -16.20 35.57 -16.15
N PRO A 465 -17.12 36.40 -16.69
CA PRO A 465 -17.98 36.00 -17.79
C PRO A 465 -17.20 35.47 -19.01
N GLU A 466 -16.06 36.09 -19.31
CA GLU A 466 -15.16 35.70 -20.39
C GLU A 466 -14.55 34.32 -20.14
N ASP A 467 -14.09 34.06 -18.92
CA ASP A 467 -13.54 32.76 -18.51
C ASP A 467 -14.61 31.66 -18.51
N LEU A 468 -15.83 31.98 -18.07
CA LEU A 468 -16.97 31.05 -18.15
C LEU A 468 -17.23 30.64 -19.60
N GLN A 469 -17.21 31.61 -20.53
CA GLN A 469 -17.38 31.35 -21.96
C GLN A 469 -16.22 30.51 -22.51
N ALA A 470 -14.97 30.85 -22.17
CA ALA A 470 -13.77 30.13 -22.62
C ALA A 470 -13.76 28.68 -22.12
N ALA A 471 -14.15 28.44 -20.86
CA ALA A 471 -14.26 27.12 -20.26
C ALA A 471 -15.54 26.35 -20.67
N ASN A 472 -16.38 26.93 -21.53
CA ASN A 472 -17.67 26.38 -21.95
C ASN A 472 -18.58 26.07 -20.75
N ILE A 473 -18.59 26.91 -19.72
CA ILE A 473 -19.41 26.78 -18.52
C ILE A 473 -20.70 27.60 -18.70
N ASN A 474 -21.81 26.90 -18.93
CA ASN A 474 -23.09 27.53 -19.28
C ASN A 474 -23.90 27.93 -18.03
N LEU A 475 -23.61 29.11 -17.47
CA LEU A 475 -24.39 29.74 -16.41
C LEU A 475 -25.31 30.84 -16.97
N HIS A 476 -26.43 31.10 -16.31
CA HIS A 476 -27.25 32.30 -16.52
C HIS A 476 -26.62 33.46 -15.76
N ASP A 477 -25.43 33.86 -16.21
CA ASP A 477 -24.61 34.86 -15.56
C ASP A 477 -25.03 36.28 -15.97
N THR A 478 -25.84 36.89 -15.11
CA THR A 478 -26.35 38.26 -15.21
C THR A 478 -26.00 39.06 -13.94
N PRO A 479 -25.96 40.41 -13.99
CA PRO A 479 -25.75 41.22 -12.81
C PRO A 479 -26.70 40.88 -11.66
N GLU A 480 -27.97 40.60 -11.97
CA GLU A 480 -29.01 40.25 -11.00
C GLU A 480 -28.72 38.89 -10.35
N THR A 481 -28.33 37.89 -11.13
CA THR A 481 -27.99 36.57 -10.59
C THR A 481 -26.71 36.57 -9.78
N ARG A 482 -25.72 37.39 -10.13
CA ARG A 482 -24.51 37.58 -9.31
C ARG A 482 -24.83 38.28 -8.00
N ALA A 483 -25.64 39.34 -8.04
CA ALA A 483 -26.10 40.04 -6.84
C ALA A 483 -26.91 39.13 -5.90
N ASN A 484 -27.67 38.17 -6.45
CA ASN A 484 -28.44 37.21 -5.66
C ASN A 484 -27.63 35.96 -5.22
N ALA A 485 -26.47 35.68 -5.83
CA ALA A 485 -25.67 34.49 -5.53
C ALA A 485 -25.31 34.35 -4.04
N PRO A 486 -24.91 35.41 -3.30
CA PRO A 486 -24.67 35.33 -1.86
C PRO A 486 -25.90 34.91 -1.04
N ASN A 487 -27.10 35.34 -1.44
CA ASN A 487 -28.35 34.95 -0.78
C ASN A 487 -28.66 33.47 -1.02
N ILE A 488 -28.50 32.98 -2.26
CA ILE A 488 -28.62 31.55 -2.57
C ILE A 488 -27.56 30.73 -1.82
N LYS A 489 -26.34 31.25 -1.69
CA LYS A 489 -25.27 30.64 -0.90
C LYS A 489 -25.68 30.48 0.56
N ALA A 490 -26.20 31.53 1.20
CA ALA A 490 -26.66 31.46 2.59
C ALA A 490 -27.76 30.41 2.79
N ILE A 491 -28.73 30.36 1.87
CA ILE A 491 -29.82 29.36 1.91
C ILE A 491 -29.29 27.94 1.80
N LEU A 492 -28.42 27.68 0.81
CA LEU A 492 -27.86 26.35 0.58
C LEU A 492 -26.89 25.93 1.68
N ASP A 493 -26.11 26.85 2.25
CA ASP A 493 -25.24 26.56 3.39
C ASP A 493 -26.06 26.09 4.60
N HIS A 494 -27.16 26.76 4.92
CA HIS A 494 -28.09 26.29 5.95
C HIS A 494 -28.62 24.88 5.68
N LEU A 495 -28.97 24.57 4.43
CA LEU A 495 -29.45 23.26 4.04
C LEU A 495 -28.37 22.17 4.17
N PHE A 496 -27.14 22.46 3.74
CA PHE A 496 -26.01 21.56 3.88
C PHE A 496 -25.61 21.37 5.35
N HIS A 497 -25.72 22.42 6.16
CA HIS A 497 -25.49 22.36 7.60
C HIS A 497 -26.53 21.49 8.31
N THR A 498 -27.81 21.57 7.93
CA THR A 498 -28.84 20.64 8.41
C THR A 498 -28.43 19.18 8.17
N HIS A 499 -27.95 18.84 6.98
CA HIS A 499 -27.50 17.47 6.69
C HIS A 499 -26.22 17.08 7.42
N THR A 500 -25.31 18.04 7.60
CA THR A 500 -24.09 17.87 8.39
C THR A 500 -24.44 17.49 9.83
N ILE A 501 -25.39 18.19 10.46
CA ILE A 501 -25.92 17.86 11.79
C ILE A 501 -26.57 16.47 11.78
N ALA A 502 -27.47 16.21 10.82
CA ALA A 502 -28.21 14.95 10.77
C ALA A 502 -27.27 13.74 10.68
N GLY A 503 -26.25 13.80 9.83
CA GLY A 503 -25.26 12.72 9.68
C GLY A 503 -24.16 12.70 10.74
N GLY A 504 -24.14 13.63 11.69
CA GLY A 504 -23.06 13.74 12.68
C GLY A 504 -21.69 14.01 12.03
N HIS A 505 -21.70 14.75 10.92
CA HIS A 505 -20.49 15.18 10.23
C HIS A 505 -19.97 16.47 10.84
N GLU A 506 -18.67 16.71 10.70
CA GLU A 506 -18.06 17.98 11.09
C GLU A 506 -18.14 18.94 9.90
N ARG A 507 -18.55 20.18 10.16
CA ARG A 507 -18.32 21.29 9.23
C ARG A 507 -16.82 21.58 9.23
N LYS A 508 -16.18 21.50 8.06
CA LYS A 508 -14.73 21.72 7.94
C LYS A 508 -14.47 23.17 7.60
N GLU A 509 -13.77 23.87 8.47
CA GLU A 509 -13.24 25.21 8.21
C GLU A 509 -11.86 25.11 7.54
N ILE A 510 -11.53 26.06 6.67
CA ILE A 510 -10.22 26.10 5.99
C ILE A 510 -9.13 26.17 7.07
N PRO A 511 -8.06 25.36 6.98
CA PRO A 511 -6.96 25.49 7.91
C PRO A 511 -6.40 26.91 7.89
N THR A 512 -6.00 27.45 9.05
CA THR A 512 -5.38 28.78 9.12
C THR A 512 -4.09 28.83 8.30
N GLN A 513 -3.59 30.02 7.97
CA GLN A 513 -2.31 30.12 7.26
C GLN A 513 -1.16 29.48 8.06
N GLU A 514 -1.18 29.54 9.39
CA GLU A 514 -0.20 28.81 10.21
C GLU A 514 -0.38 27.29 10.09
N GLU A 515 -1.61 26.79 10.08
CA GLU A 515 -1.89 25.35 9.89
C GLU A 515 -1.49 24.90 8.47
N LEU A 516 -1.75 25.70 7.44
CA LEU A 516 -1.31 25.45 6.07
C LEU A 516 0.21 25.46 5.96
N GLN A 517 0.91 26.39 6.63
CA GLN A 517 2.38 26.39 6.70
C GLN A 517 2.92 25.15 7.43
N GLN A 518 2.19 24.60 8.40
CA GLN A 518 2.55 23.32 9.04
C GLN A 518 2.28 22.12 8.12
N LEU A 519 1.31 22.24 7.21
CA LEU A 519 1.06 21.28 6.13
C LEU A 519 2.02 21.43 4.95
N GLN A 520 2.63 22.60 4.77
CA GLN A 520 3.51 22.91 3.64
C GLN A 520 4.67 21.91 3.51
N PRO A 521 5.40 21.49 4.57
CA PRO A 521 6.41 20.44 4.44
C PRO A 521 5.86 19.09 3.98
N ILE A 522 4.58 18.80 4.24
CA ILE A 522 3.93 17.56 3.80
C ILE A 522 3.66 17.69 2.31
N VAL A 523 3.04 18.80 1.90
CA VAL A 523 2.76 19.19 0.52
C VAL A 523 4.05 19.24 -0.33
N ASP A 524 5.12 19.86 0.18
CA ASP A 524 6.44 19.98 -0.46
C ASP A 524 7.16 18.63 -0.60
N ASN A 525 7.10 17.75 0.41
CA ASN A 525 7.70 16.40 0.32
C ASN A 525 6.95 15.46 -0.63
N ILE A 526 5.74 15.83 -1.06
CA ILE A 526 4.90 15.06 -1.98
C ILE A 526 5.03 15.62 -3.40
N ILE A 527 5.26 16.92 -3.54
CA ILE A 527 5.31 17.64 -4.82
C ILE A 527 6.75 17.81 -5.34
N GLN A 528 7.77 17.84 -4.48
CA GLN A 528 9.17 17.86 -4.93
C GLN A 528 9.66 16.45 -5.25
N GLY A 529 9.30 15.98 -6.45
CA GLY A 529 10.26 15.18 -7.22
C GLY A 529 11.56 15.97 -7.38
N GLY A 530 12.71 15.29 -7.35
CA GLY A 530 14.03 15.93 -7.32
C GLY A 530 14.13 17.10 -8.30
N THR A 531 14.71 18.21 -7.85
CA THR A 531 14.81 19.42 -8.66
C THR A 531 15.57 19.12 -9.94
N HIS A 532 15.07 19.65 -11.05
CA HIS A 532 15.60 19.55 -12.41
C HIS A 532 17.06 20.05 -12.58
N GLU A 533 17.68 20.52 -11.51
CA GLU A 533 18.96 21.23 -11.51
C GLU A 533 20.18 20.31 -11.36
N ASP A 534 20.01 19.02 -11.00
CA ASP A 534 21.11 18.04 -11.00
C ASP A 534 20.84 16.85 -11.94
N ARG A 535 20.85 17.15 -13.24
CA ARG A 535 20.67 16.16 -14.33
C ARG A 535 21.73 15.06 -14.33
N THR A 536 22.87 15.25 -13.66
CA THR A 536 23.94 14.25 -13.61
C THR A 536 23.63 13.07 -12.68
N GLN A 537 22.66 13.22 -11.77
CA GLN A 537 22.22 12.15 -10.87
C GLN A 537 20.96 11.40 -11.34
N LEU A 538 20.35 11.82 -12.46
CA LEU A 538 19.10 11.27 -12.98
C LEU A 538 19.27 10.47 -14.29
N GLY A 539 20.50 10.42 -14.82
CA GLY A 539 20.86 9.65 -16.01
C GLY A 539 21.23 8.19 -15.71
N VAL A 540 21.45 7.41 -16.76
CA VAL A 540 22.00 6.04 -16.66
C VAL A 540 23.49 6.13 -16.29
N PRO A 541 23.95 5.46 -15.20
CA PRO A 541 25.36 5.44 -14.84
C PRO A 541 26.28 4.94 -15.97
N ASP A 542 27.44 5.56 -16.14
CA ASP A 542 28.39 5.28 -17.24
C ASP A 542 28.84 3.81 -17.36
N TYR A 543 28.83 3.05 -16.27
CA TYR A 543 29.20 1.63 -16.28
C TYR A 543 28.09 0.73 -16.85
N ILE A 544 26.87 1.24 -16.96
CA ILE A 544 25.73 0.53 -17.53
C ILE A 544 25.67 0.87 -19.01
N ARG A 545 25.84 -0.16 -19.84
CA ARG A 545 25.69 0.01 -21.28
C ARG A 545 24.23 0.32 -21.60
N TYR A 546 24.01 1.53 -22.08
CA TYR A 546 22.70 2.05 -22.46
C TYR A 546 22.67 2.43 -23.93
N SER A 547 21.62 1.98 -24.62
CA SER A 547 21.39 2.32 -26.03
C SER A 547 20.10 3.10 -26.17
N GLU A 548 20.21 4.40 -26.49
CA GLU A 548 19.08 5.32 -26.69
C GLU A 548 18.15 4.92 -27.85
N MET A 549 18.71 4.31 -28.89
CA MET A 549 17.97 3.85 -30.06
C MET A 549 18.18 2.35 -30.24
N PRO A 550 17.15 1.50 -30.06
CA PRO A 550 17.23 0.12 -30.56
C PRO A 550 17.38 0.17 -32.07
N ASN A 551 18.17 -0.75 -32.65
CA ASN A 551 18.31 -0.82 -34.10
C ASN A 551 16.92 -0.94 -34.74
N SER A 552 16.55 0.03 -35.61
CA SER A 552 15.27 0.01 -36.30
C SER A 552 15.21 -1.22 -37.21
N MET A 553 14.21 -2.08 -37.02
CA MET A 553 14.05 -3.21 -37.93
C MET A 553 13.57 -2.72 -39.30
N THR A 554 14.20 -3.23 -40.36
CA THR A 554 13.56 -3.25 -41.68
C THR A 554 12.75 -4.54 -41.78
N PRO A 555 11.41 -4.53 -41.81
CA PRO A 555 10.60 -5.75 -41.79
C PRO A 555 10.95 -6.69 -42.95
N VAL A 556 10.89 -8.01 -42.70
CA VAL A 556 10.94 -9.02 -43.76
C VAL A 556 9.59 -8.98 -44.49
N GLY A 557 9.51 -8.19 -45.57
CA GLY A 557 8.31 -8.12 -46.41
C GLY A 557 8.00 -6.75 -47.02
N ALA A 558 8.71 -5.68 -46.66
CA ALA A 558 8.48 -4.35 -47.25
C ALA A 558 9.10 -4.15 -48.65
N SER A 559 9.88 -5.10 -49.15
CA SER A 559 10.41 -5.09 -50.52
C SER A 559 9.50 -5.90 -51.46
N MET A 560 8.35 -5.33 -51.83
CA MET A 560 7.62 -5.54 -53.10
C MET A 560 6.21 -4.93 -53.00
N GLN A 561 6.13 -3.61 -52.90
CA GLN A 561 5.02 -2.89 -53.53
C GLN A 561 5.64 -1.89 -54.50
N PRO A 562 5.28 -1.92 -55.81
CA PRO A 562 5.77 -0.93 -56.75
C PRO A 562 5.24 0.44 -56.35
N GLU A 563 6.11 1.45 -56.42
CA GLU A 563 5.74 2.85 -56.36
C GLU A 563 4.68 3.15 -57.43
N GLU A 564 3.50 3.64 -57.01
CA GLU A 564 2.63 4.40 -57.89
C GLU A 564 2.47 5.82 -57.34
N SER A 565 3.01 6.75 -58.12
CA SER A 565 2.96 8.18 -57.91
C SER A 565 1.60 8.78 -58.25
N SER A 566 1.24 9.83 -57.48
CA SER A 566 0.52 11.04 -57.90
C SER A 566 -1.03 11.07 -57.95
N LEU A 567 -1.58 11.96 -57.10
CA LEU A 567 -2.59 12.99 -57.36
C LEU A 567 -3.93 12.63 -58.05
N LYS A 568 -5.01 12.52 -57.26
CA LYS A 568 -6.22 13.41 -57.17
C LYS A 568 -7.51 12.66 -56.79
N PRO A 569 -8.51 13.35 -56.20
CA PRO A 569 -9.66 12.71 -55.53
C PRO A 569 -10.88 12.60 -56.45
N ARG A 570 -11.69 11.53 -56.29
CA ARG A 570 -13.13 11.58 -56.59
C ARG A 570 -13.93 10.41 -56.02
N ASP A 571 -15.15 10.76 -55.64
CA ASP A 571 -16.27 9.96 -55.17
C ASP A 571 -16.62 8.75 -56.04
N GLY A 572 -17.31 7.77 -55.43
CA GLY A 572 -18.31 6.98 -56.17
C GLY A 572 -18.42 5.49 -55.81
N ASN A 573 -19.56 5.13 -55.22
CA ASN A 573 -20.11 3.78 -55.15
C ASN A 573 -19.96 2.98 -56.46
N ALA A 574 -19.66 1.67 -56.37
CA ALA A 574 -20.40 0.63 -57.12
C ALA A 574 -20.05 -0.80 -56.65
N LYS A 575 -21.09 -1.64 -56.74
CA LYS A 575 -21.17 -3.08 -56.45
C LYS A 575 -20.59 -3.93 -57.60
N GLY A 576 -20.27 -5.20 -57.31
CA GLY A 576 -20.26 -6.32 -58.28
C GLY A 576 -19.10 -7.30 -58.02
N GLN A 577 -19.32 -8.41 -57.30
CA GLN A 577 -19.70 -9.74 -57.78
C GLN A 577 -18.72 -10.41 -58.78
N GLY A 578 -18.13 -11.53 -58.33
CA GLY A 578 -18.14 -12.81 -59.07
C GLY A 578 -16.85 -13.23 -59.77
N GLY A 579 -16.31 -14.40 -59.38
CA GLY A 579 -15.35 -15.16 -60.19
C GLY A 579 -14.42 -16.10 -59.43
N ALA A 580 -14.85 -17.36 -59.25
CA ALA A 580 -14.04 -18.51 -58.83
C ALA A 580 -13.34 -19.17 -60.07
N PRO A 581 -12.69 -20.36 -60.01
CA PRO A 581 -11.60 -20.85 -59.16
C PRO A 581 -10.48 -21.64 -59.94
N LEU A 582 -9.49 -22.15 -59.19
CA LEU A 582 -8.54 -23.28 -59.46
C LEU A 582 -7.29 -23.01 -60.35
N PRO A 583 -6.19 -23.84 -60.28
CA PRO A 583 -6.03 -25.12 -59.60
C PRO A 583 -4.75 -25.32 -58.75
N ILE A 584 -4.82 -26.45 -58.04
CA ILE A 584 -3.82 -27.18 -57.26
C ILE A 584 -2.80 -27.87 -58.19
N THR A 585 -1.52 -27.72 -57.87
CA THR A 585 -0.41 -28.68 -58.17
C THR A 585 0.55 -28.57 -56.97
N GLY A 586 0.85 -29.59 -56.17
CA GLY A 586 1.04 -30.99 -56.49
C GLY A 586 2.54 -31.23 -56.75
N GLY A 587 3.34 -31.38 -55.69
CA GLY A 587 4.78 -31.67 -55.79
C GLY A 587 5.31 -32.23 -54.48
N ALA A 588 5.47 -33.55 -54.45
CA ALA A 588 5.94 -34.32 -53.31
C ALA A 588 7.47 -34.47 -53.29
N ALA A 589 7.99 -34.59 -52.06
CA ALA A 589 9.10 -35.43 -51.60
C ALA A 589 10.49 -35.29 -52.25
N THR A 590 11.47 -34.93 -51.42
CA THR A 590 12.69 -35.75 -51.24
C THR A 590 13.19 -35.63 -49.81
N ALA A 591 13.23 -36.78 -49.13
CA ALA A 591 13.86 -36.98 -47.84
C ALA A 591 15.39 -36.97 -48.00
N ALA A 592 16.09 -36.27 -47.11
CA ALA A 592 17.52 -36.40 -46.93
C ALA A 592 17.81 -36.71 -45.46
N THR A 593 18.24 -37.94 -45.23
CA THR A 593 18.79 -38.49 -43.99
C THR A 593 20.14 -37.86 -43.68
N ASN A 594 20.28 -37.16 -42.56
CA ASN A 594 21.59 -36.81 -41.99
C ASN A 594 21.86 -37.66 -40.75
N ALA A 595 22.88 -38.50 -40.87
CA ALA A 595 23.42 -39.36 -39.84
C ALA A 595 24.17 -38.56 -38.77
N ALA A 596 24.01 -38.99 -37.52
CA ALA A 596 24.69 -38.45 -36.35
C ALA A 596 26.18 -38.82 -36.34
N PRO A 597 27.08 -37.92 -35.86
CA PRO A 597 28.48 -38.25 -35.61
C PRO A 597 28.64 -39.09 -34.31
N PRO A 598 29.67 -39.94 -34.22
CA PRO A 598 29.88 -40.84 -33.09
C PRO A 598 30.34 -40.11 -31.81
N PRO A 599 30.05 -40.68 -30.62
CA PRO A 599 30.37 -40.08 -29.34
C PRO A 599 31.87 -40.09 -29.05
N GLN A 600 32.42 -38.92 -28.71
CA GLN A 600 33.79 -38.79 -28.18
C GLN A 600 33.79 -39.14 -26.69
N THR A 601 34.65 -40.09 -26.32
CA THR A 601 34.96 -40.50 -24.95
C THR A 601 35.81 -39.44 -24.23
N PRO A 602 35.54 -39.12 -22.96
CA PRO A 602 36.39 -38.22 -22.17
C PRO A 602 37.72 -38.89 -21.78
N PRO A 603 38.84 -38.14 -21.71
CA PRO A 603 40.12 -38.66 -21.27
C PRO A 603 40.19 -38.94 -19.75
N PRO A 604 41.12 -39.80 -19.29
CA PRO A 604 41.16 -40.31 -17.93
C PRO A 604 41.66 -39.30 -16.90
N GLN A 605 41.06 -39.34 -15.70
CA GLN A 605 41.45 -38.59 -14.52
C GLN A 605 42.79 -39.10 -13.94
N THR A 606 43.74 -38.19 -13.71
CA THR A 606 44.93 -38.40 -12.88
C THR A 606 44.65 -38.03 -11.42
N PRO A 607 44.95 -38.88 -10.42
CA PRO A 607 44.92 -38.53 -9.00
C PRO A 607 46.35 -38.13 -8.50
N PRO A 608 46.53 -37.70 -7.24
CA PRO A 608 46.53 -36.32 -6.76
C PRO A 608 47.95 -35.82 -6.35
N GLN A 609 48.20 -34.51 -6.41
CA GLN A 609 49.36 -33.91 -5.73
C GLN A 609 48.94 -33.25 -4.41
N GLN A 610 49.47 -33.80 -3.32
CA GLN A 610 49.38 -33.29 -1.96
C GLN A 610 50.20 -31.99 -1.84
N ILE A 611 49.53 -30.87 -1.59
CA ILE A 611 50.18 -29.64 -1.13
C ILE A 611 50.17 -29.64 0.40
N GLY A 612 51.35 -29.45 0.97
CA GLY A 612 51.62 -29.55 2.40
C GLY A 612 50.89 -28.51 3.24
N VAL A 613 50.44 -28.97 4.41
CA VAL A 613 49.85 -28.17 5.48
C VAL A 613 50.97 -27.41 6.21
N MET A 614 51.01 -26.09 6.07
CA MET A 614 51.73 -25.23 7.03
C MET A 614 50.79 -24.86 8.17
N GLN A 615 51.19 -25.24 9.39
CA GLN A 615 50.57 -24.84 10.64
C GLN A 615 50.76 -23.32 10.87
N GLY A 616 49.68 -22.55 10.75
CA GLY A 616 49.59 -21.17 11.24
C GLY A 616 48.93 -21.12 12.62
N GLN A 617 49.53 -20.36 13.54
CA GLN A 617 49.11 -20.18 14.93
C GLN A 617 47.71 -19.56 15.09
N PRO A 618 46.96 -19.87 16.17
CA PRO A 618 45.70 -19.19 16.47
C PRO A 618 45.95 -17.76 16.97
N ALA A 619 45.25 -16.80 16.33
CA ALA A 619 45.20 -15.41 16.77
C ALA A 619 44.31 -15.26 18.02
N ASN A 620 44.77 -14.42 18.95
CA ASN A 620 44.14 -14.11 20.23
C ASN A 620 42.72 -13.53 20.08
N ALA A 621 41.78 -14.04 20.87
CA ALA A 621 40.46 -13.46 21.05
C ALA A 621 40.53 -12.18 21.92
N PRO A 622 39.71 -11.14 21.64
CA PRO A 622 39.64 -9.95 22.48
C PRO A 622 38.97 -10.24 23.83
N ASN A 623 39.59 -9.68 24.87
CA ASN A 623 39.27 -9.79 26.28
C ASN A 623 38.04 -8.91 26.61
N TYR A 624 36.94 -9.50 27.08
CA TYR A 624 35.79 -8.76 27.62
C TYR A 624 35.98 -8.45 29.11
N PRO A 625 35.59 -7.26 29.61
CA PRO A 625 35.70 -6.93 31.03
C PRO A 625 34.73 -7.75 31.91
N PRO A 626 35.08 -8.00 33.19
CA PRO A 626 34.30 -8.84 34.09
C PRO A 626 32.94 -8.23 34.46
N GLN A 627 31.91 -9.07 34.50
CA GLN A 627 30.57 -8.71 34.95
C GLN A 627 30.58 -8.29 36.44
N MET A 628 29.87 -7.20 36.75
CA MET A 628 29.61 -6.75 38.12
C MET A 628 28.72 -7.75 38.87
N THR A 629 29.25 -8.29 39.96
CA THR A 629 28.50 -9.03 40.98
C THR A 629 27.69 -8.02 41.80
N TYR A 630 26.36 -8.07 41.72
CA TYR A 630 25.50 -7.29 42.62
C TYR A 630 25.22 -8.09 43.90
N ASP A 631 25.65 -7.50 45.02
CA ASP A 631 25.41 -7.97 46.37
C ASP A 631 23.97 -7.60 46.79
N ARG A 632 23.06 -8.57 46.85
CA ARG A 632 21.63 -8.35 47.14
C ARG A 632 21.33 -8.61 48.61
N GLY A 633 21.82 -7.72 49.48
CA GLY A 633 21.49 -7.69 50.90
C GLY A 633 20.61 -6.50 51.26
N GLN A 634 19.29 -6.62 51.10
CA GLN A 634 18.33 -5.84 51.90
C GLN A 634 17.12 -6.69 52.26
N ARG A 635 16.96 -6.90 53.58
CA ARG A 635 15.81 -7.56 54.20
C ARG A 635 14.61 -6.62 54.10
N LEU A 636 13.55 -7.07 53.42
CA LEU A 636 12.22 -6.48 53.56
C LEU A 636 11.66 -6.79 54.94
N SER A 637 11.16 -5.75 55.60
CA SER A 637 10.48 -5.78 56.90
C SER A 637 9.31 -6.77 56.89
N GLN A 638 9.14 -7.52 57.97
CA GLN A 638 8.01 -8.43 58.16
C GLN A 638 6.67 -7.65 58.20
N PRO A 639 5.64 -8.06 57.45
CA PRO A 639 4.28 -7.61 57.69
C PRO A 639 3.64 -8.46 58.80
N GLU A 640 3.29 -7.80 59.91
CA GLU A 640 2.38 -8.33 60.91
C GLU A 640 0.98 -8.54 60.30
N SER A 641 0.38 -9.69 60.62
CA SER A 641 -1.04 -10.05 60.42
C SER A 641 -1.52 -10.43 59.00
N MET A 642 -0.89 -11.42 58.36
CA MET A 642 -1.62 -12.24 57.37
C MET A 642 -2.57 -13.20 58.10
N ASN A 643 -3.86 -13.19 57.74
CA ASN A 643 -4.86 -14.19 58.15
C ASN A 643 -4.57 -15.54 57.48
N LEU A 644 -3.52 -16.20 57.96
CA LEU A 644 -3.09 -17.49 57.44
C LEU A 644 -3.97 -18.60 57.98
N THR A 645 -4.37 -19.50 57.08
CA THR A 645 -5.05 -20.75 57.44
C THR A 645 -4.19 -21.56 58.41
N PRO A 646 -4.78 -22.43 59.27
CA PRO A 646 -4.01 -23.25 60.21
C PRO A 646 -2.88 -24.05 59.54
N GLN A 647 -3.10 -24.53 58.31
CA GLN A 647 -2.07 -25.21 57.51
C GLN A 647 -0.94 -24.28 57.06
N GLN A 648 -1.22 -23.03 56.70
CA GLN A 648 -0.17 -22.05 56.33
C GLN A 648 0.64 -21.59 57.56
N ARG A 649 0.00 -21.45 58.73
CA ARG A 649 0.68 -21.16 60.00
C ARG A 649 1.63 -22.27 60.44
N GLN A 650 1.19 -23.52 60.33
CA GLN A 650 2.02 -24.69 60.61
C GLN A 650 3.22 -24.80 59.64
N ARG A 651 3.10 -24.23 58.43
CA ARG A 651 4.16 -24.23 57.41
C ARG A 651 5.19 -23.10 57.59
N LEU A 652 4.78 -21.92 58.06
CA LEU A 652 5.73 -20.87 58.46
C LEU A 652 6.55 -21.26 59.69
N GLN A 653 5.95 -22.01 60.61
CA GLN A 653 6.69 -22.64 61.71
C GLN A 653 7.74 -23.64 61.16
N PHE A 654 7.45 -24.30 60.03
CA PHE A 654 8.36 -25.23 59.36
C PHE A 654 9.57 -24.56 58.70
N ALA A 655 9.40 -23.34 58.17
CA ALA A 655 10.49 -22.56 57.57
C ALA A 655 11.56 -22.17 58.59
N ASN A 656 11.19 -22.07 59.87
CA ASN A 656 12.09 -21.76 60.99
C ASN A 656 12.37 -22.97 61.90
N ALA A 657 11.92 -24.16 61.52
CA ALA A 657 12.07 -25.36 62.34
C ALA A 657 13.56 -25.76 62.48
N PRO A 658 14.00 -26.24 63.66
CA PRO A 658 15.33 -26.79 63.85
C PRO A 658 15.61 -27.91 62.84
N GLN A 659 16.85 -28.02 62.34
CA GLN A 659 17.22 -28.98 61.27
C GLN A 659 16.83 -30.44 61.59
N ASN A 660 16.80 -30.81 62.86
CA ASN A 660 16.36 -32.10 63.36
C ASN A 660 14.86 -32.37 63.11
N GLU A 661 13.98 -31.36 63.22
CA GLU A 661 12.56 -31.50 62.85
C GLU A 661 12.38 -31.60 61.33
N VAL A 662 13.13 -30.81 60.56
CA VAL A 662 13.12 -30.85 59.09
C VAL A 662 13.55 -32.24 58.58
N ALA A 663 14.60 -32.81 59.19
CA ALA A 663 15.08 -34.15 58.87
C ALA A 663 14.00 -35.22 59.17
N GLN A 664 13.28 -35.09 60.28
CA GLN A 664 12.23 -36.03 60.69
C GLN A 664 11.04 -35.97 59.72
N THR A 665 10.63 -34.78 59.30
CA THR A 665 9.55 -34.62 58.30
C THR A 665 9.97 -35.01 56.89
N MET A 666 11.22 -34.80 56.48
CA MET A 666 11.74 -35.35 55.21
C MET A 666 11.69 -36.89 55.20
N ARG A 667 11.93 -37.54 56.36
CA ARG A 667 11.81 -39.00 56.50
C ARG A 667 10.35 -39.46 56.50
N GLN A 668 9.45 -38.76 57.19
CA GLN A 668 8.02 -39.09 57.25
C GLN A 668 7.29 -38.86 55.91
N SER A 669 7.68 -37.83 55.15
CA SER A 669 7.07 -37.50 53.85
C SER A 669 7.58 -38.36 52.69
N GLY A 670 8.51 -39.30 52.94
CA GLY A 670 9.14 -40.12 51.90
C GLY A 670 10.10 -39.35 50.97
N ALA A 671 10.37 -38.08 51.25
CA ALA A 671 11.25 -37.23 50.44
C ALA A 671 12.76 -37.52 50.67
N ALA A 672 13.10 -38.22 51.75
CA ALA A 672 14.47 -38.69 52.01
C ALA A 672 14.66 -40.16 51.62
N PRO A 673 15.70 -40.51 50.82
CA PRO A 673 16.03 -41.91 50.55
C PRO A 673 16.49 -42.63 51.83
N GLN A 674 15.92 -43.80 52.12
CA GLN A 674 16.06 -44.51 53.42
C GLN A 674 17.50 -44.89 53.83
N ARG A 675 18.50 -44.73 52.95
CA ARG A 675 19.89 -45.16 53.21
C ARG A 675 20.97 -44.10 53.00
N ALA A 676 20.63 -42.86 52.62
CA ALA A 676 21.64 -41.80 52.45
C ALA A 676 21.61 -40.80 53.63
N PRO A 677 22.77 -40.33 54.12
CA PRO A 677 22.83 -39.30 55.14
C PRO A 677 22.20 -38.00 54.60
N LEU A 678 21.28 -37.41 55.37
CA LEU A 678 20.72 -36.09 55.08
C LEU A 678 21.79 -35.04 55.34
N THR A 679 22.34 -34.45 54.27
CA THR A 679 23.32 -33.36 54.38
C THR A 679 22.62 -32.05 54.74
N PRO A 680 23.29 -31.13 55.47
CA PRO A 680 22.75 -29.81 55.81
C PRO A 680 22.23 -29.03 54.60
N ASP A 681 22.96 -29.06 53.48
CA ASP A 681 22.57 -28.36 52.24
C ASP A 681 21.26 -28.91 51.66
N ARG A 682 21.04 -30.22 51.75
CA ARG A 682 19.82 -30.86 51.23
C ARG A 682 18.62 -30.56 52.12
N MET A 683 18.83 -30.48 53.43
CA MET A 683 17.81 -30.04 54.38
C MET A 683 17.47 -28.56 54.16
N GLN A 684 18.47 -27.71 53.92
CA GLN A 684 18.28 -26.30 53.62
C GLN A 684 17.56 -26.08 52.29
N GLN A 685 17.91 -26.83 51.24
CA GLN A 685 17.17 -26.83 49.96
C GLN A 685 15.72 -27.30 50.12
N PHE A 686 15.47 -28.34 50.93
CA PHE A 686 14.11 -28.79 51.20
C PHE A 686 13.32 -27.72 51.98
N GLN A 687 13.94 -27.08 52.97
CA GLN A 687 13.35 -26.01 53.76
C GLN A 687 13.04 -24.77 52.90
N GLN A 688 13.90 -24.43 51.94
CA GLN A 688 13.64 -23.37 50.95
C GLN A 688 12.50 -23.74 49.98
N ASN A 689 12.50 -24.96 49.45
CA ASN A 689 11.47 -25.42 48.50
C ASN A 689 10.08 -25.63 49.12
N VAL A 690 10.01 -25.90 50.43
CA VAL A 690 8.75 -26.11 51.16
C VAL A 690 8.28 -24.83 51.86
N GLY A 691 9.22 -23.97 52.26
CA GLY A 691 8.95 -22.70 52.94
C GLY A 691 8.52 -21.57 52.02
N ASP A 692 8.88 -21.59 50.73
CA ASP A 692 8.47 -20.56 49.77
C ASP A 692 7.17 -20.97 49.02
N PRO A 693 6.02 -20.37 49.34
CA PRO A 693 4.75 -20.68 48.67
C PRO A 693 4.78 -20.35 47.16
N TYR A 694 5.63 -19.43 46.71
CA TYR A 694 5.68 -19.00 45.31
C TYR A 694 6.44 -19.98 44.40
N GLN A 695 7.53 -20.60 44.90
CA GLN A 695 8.26 -21.61 44.12
C GLN A 695 7.45 -22.91 43.93
N ARG A 696 6.61 -23.28 44.91
CA ARG A 696 5.72 -24.44 44.75
C ARG A 696 4.62 -24.21 43.72
N PHE A 697 4.10 -22.99 43.61
CA PHE A 697 3.12 -22.62 42.58
C PHE A 697 3.70 -22.83 41.18
N ILE A 698 4.90 -22.27 40.91
CA ILE A 698 5.56 -22.38 39.60
C ILE A 698 5.93 -23.84 39.28
N SER A 699 6.44 -24.60 40.26
CA SER A 699 6.87 -25.98 40.03
C SER A 699 5.70 -26.98 39.89
N GLN A 700 4.54 -26.73 40.50
CA GLN A 700 3.33 -27.53 40.25
C GLN A 700 2.74 -27.28 38.86
N TYR A 701 2.80 -26.03 38.36
CA TYR A 701 2.35 -25.70 37.01
C TYR A 701 3.27 -26.26 35.92
N ALA A 702 4.59 -26.32 36.16
CA ALA A 702 5.56 -26.87 35.22
C ALA A 702 5.53 -28.40 35.10
N LYS A 703 5.14 -29.13 36.16
CA LYS A 703 5.17 -30.60 36.20
C LYS A 703 3.93 -31.31 35.66
N SER A 704 2.92 -30.58 35.16
CA SER A 704 1.58 -31.14 34.84
C SER A 704 1.21 -31.12 33.35
N SER A 705 2.15 -31.13 32.41
CA SER A 705 1.79 -31.41 31.00
C SER A 705 2.91 -32.05 30.19
N ASP A 706 2.53 -33.07 29.44
CA ASP A 706 3.31 -33.66 28.34
C ASP A 706 3.41 -32.73 27.11
N ASN A 707 2.74 -31.56 27.14
CA ASN A 707 2.76 -30.55 26.08
C ASN A 707 3.50 -29.27 26.52
N PRO A 708 4.68 -28.96 25.95
CA PRO A 708 5.49 -27.80 26.32
C PRO A 708 4.81 -26.45 26.02
N ASN A 709 3.93 -26.37 25.02
CA ASN A 709 3.20 -25.15 24.71
C ASN A 709 2.12 -24.84 25.77
N ALA A 710 1.42 -25.87 26.25
CA ALA A 710 0.46 -25.73 27.34
C ALA A 710 1.16 -25.36 28.66
N ALA A 711 2.38 -25.85 28.91
CA ALA A 711 3.19 -25.42 30.04
C ALA A 711 3.57 -23.93 29.93
N LYS A 712 3.98 -23.48 28.74
CA LYS A 712 4.33 -22.08 28.48
C LYS A 712 3.15 -21.13 28.70
N GLU A 713 1.96 -21.45 28.18
CA GLU A 713 0.76 -20.62 28.39
C GLU A 713 0.37 -20.52 29.86
N ARG A 714 0.48 -21.62 30.61
CA ARG A 714 0.18 -21.63 32.04
C ARG A 714 1.20 -20.83 32.86
N LEU A 715 2.48 -20.90 32.49
CA LEU A 715 3.52 -20.06 33.10
C LEU A 715 3.27 -18.57 32.81
N ILE A 716 2.93 -18.22 31.57
CA ILE A 716 2.57 -16.83 31.22
C ILE A 716 1.38 -16.35 32.06
N LYS A 717 0.32 -17.16 32.16
CA LYS A 717 -0.85 -16.82 32.97
C LYS A 717 -0.53 -16.70 34.46
N ALA A 718 0.33 -17.58 34.99
CA ALA A 718 0.79 -17.53 36.38
C ALA A 718 1.58 -16.24 36.66
N VAL A 719 2.48 -15.84 35.75
CA VAL A 719 3.21 -14.58 35.85
C VAL A 719 2.27 -13.39 35.81
N GLU A 720 1.29 -13.38 34.91
CA GLU A 720 0.31 -12.29 34.84
C GLU A 720 -0.53 -12.17 36.11
N ILE A 721 -0.96 -13.29 36.72
CA ILE A 721 -1.70 -13.26 37.99
C ILE A 721 -0.84 -12.64 39.11
N LEU A 722 0.43 -13.04 39.21
CA LEU A 722 1.35 -12.49 40.21
C LEU A 722 1.57 -10.99 40.00
N GLN A 723 1.70 -10.54 38.75
CA GLN A 723 1.85 -9.12 38.41
C GLN A 723 0.58 -8.30 38.71
N ILE A 724 -0.62 -8.90 38.54
CA ILE A 724 -1.89 -8.29 38.96
C ILE A 724 -1.95 -8.16 40.48
N GLU A 725 -1.58 -9.20 41.23
CA GLU A 725 -1.58 -9.16 42.70
C GLU A 725 -0.59 -8.12 43.24
N ASP A 726 0.62 -8.05 42.67
CA ASP A 726 1.62 -7.04 43.01
C ASP A 726 1.10 -5.62 42.74
N ALA A 727 0.56 -5.37 41.54
CA ALA A 727 0.01 -4.07 41.18
C ALA A 727 -1.23 -3.67 41.99
N ARG A 728 -2.00 -4.63 42.51
CA ARG A 728 -3.12 -4.37 43.43
C ARG A 728 -2.68 -3.97 44.83
N ASN A 729 -1.45 -4.26 45.22
CA ASN A 729 -0.88 -3.82 46.50
C ASN A 729 -0.12 -2.48 46.36
N ASP A 730 0.03 -1.97 45.13
CA ASP A 730 0.71 -0.72 44.84
C ASP A 730 -0.24 0.49 44.95
N ASN A 731 -0.07 1.27 46.01
CA ASN A 731 -0.87 2.46 46.29
C ASN A 731 -0.84 3.51 45.18
N GLU A 732 0.22 3.56 44.36
CA GLU A 732 0.27 4.49 43.23
C GLU A 732 -0.65 4.04 42.10
N ILE A 733 -0.82 2.73 41.89
CA ILE A 733 -1.70 2.17 40.88
C ILE A 733 -3.17 2.31 41.29
N ILE A 734 -3.49 1.98 42.55
CA ILE A 734 -4.87 2.01 43.06
C ILE A 734 -5.50 3.40 42.93
N LYS A 735 -4.73 4.48 43.14
CA LYS A 735 -5.21 5.87 43.02
C LYS A 735 -5.68 6.24 41.61
N HIS A 736 -5.18 5.53 40.59
CA HIS A 736 -5.53 5.75 39.19
C HIS A 736 -6.53 4.71 38.66
N MET A 737 -7.03 3.80 39.51
CA MET A 737 -8.05 2.85 39.09
C MET A 737 -9.45 3.49 39.08
N PRO A 738 -10.28 3.19 38.07
CA PRO A 738 -11.67 3.56 38.09
C PRO A 738 -12.43 2.81 39.18
N SER A 739 -13.40 3.46 39.81
CA SER A 739 -14.25 2.84 40.84
C SER A 739 -15.26 1.83 40.28
N THR A 740 -15.51 1.87 38.96
CA THR A 740 -16.41 0.98 38.24
C THR A 740 -15.65 -0.16 37.57
N GLN A 741 -16.19 -1.37 37.62
CA GLN A 741 -15.66 -2.51 36.87
C GLN A 741 -15.77 -2.24 35.36
N LEU A 742 -14.64 -2.24 34.65
CA LEU A 742 -14.59 -2.03 33.21
C LEU A 742 -14.66 -3.36 32.46
N SER A 743 -15.33 -3.35 31.31
CA SER A 743 -15.45 -4.50 30.41
C SER A 743 -14.52 -4.36 29.22
N VAL A 744 -13.68 -5.37 28.99
CA VAL A 744 -12.81 -5.45 27.80
C VAL A 744 -13.57 -5.45 26.48
N ASN A 745 -14.87 -5.76 26.50
CA ASN A 745 -15.74 -5.75 25.32
C ASN A 745 -16.48 -4.42 25.13
N SER A 746 -16.37 -3.47 26.07
CA SER A 746 -17.03 -2.16 25.99
C SER A 746 -16.07 -1.13 25.38
N ILE A 747 -16.39 -0.66 24.17
CA ILE A 747 -15.63 0.42 23.51
C ILE A 747 -15.67 1.70 24.35
N THR A 748 -16.80 1.97 25.02
CA THR A 748 -16.96 3.12 25.91
C THR A 748 -15.97 3.05 27.09
N ASP A 749 -15.75 1.86 27.66
CA ASP A 749 -14.84 1.67 28.80
C ASP A 749 -13.37 1.82 28.37
N ILE A 750 -13.04 1.32 27.17
CA ILE A 750 -11.72 1.50 26.55
C ILE A 750 -11.44 2.98 26.30
N LEU A 751 -12.40 3.71 25.73
CA LEU A 751 -12.29 5.16 25.48
C LEU A 751 -12.19 5.95 26.78
N TYR A 752 -12.95 5.56 27.80
CA TYR A 752 -12.91 6.16 29.12
C TYR A 752 -11.51 6.01 29.75
N LEU A 753 -10.95 4.79 29.77
CA LEU A 753 -9.63 4.55 30.34
C LEU A 753 -8.51 5.22 29.53
N ALA A 754 -8.62 5.21 28.20
CA ALA A 754 -7.69 5.91 27.31
C ALA A 754 -7.62 7.41 27.63
N LYS A 755 -8.78 8.05 27.77
CA LYS A 755 -8.88 9.46 28.15
C LYS A 755 -8.29 9.73 29.54
N MET A 756 -8.54 8.85 30.51
CA MET A 756 -8.05 8.99 31.88
C MET A 756 -6.51 8.89 31.96
N LEU A 757 -5.89 8.10 31.09
CA LEU A 757 -4.44 7.84 31.09
C LEU A 757 -3.67 8.66 30.05
N GLU A 758 -4.35 9.51 29.28
CA GLU A 758 -3.77 10.30 28.19
C GLU A 758 -3.05 9.43 27.14
N ILE A 759 -3.59 8.24 26.87
CA ILE A 759 -3.13 7.32 25.80
C ILE A 759 -4.26 7.09 24.80
N THR A 760 -3.97 6.46 23.66
CA THR A 760 -5.01 6.16 22.67
C THR A 760 -5.82 4.93 23.07
N SER A 761 -7.04 4.81 22.56
CA SER A 761 -7.85 3.60 22.75
C SER A 761 -7.19 2.35 22.16
N MET A 762 -6.40 2.51 21.10
CA MET A 762 -5.62 1.42 20.52
C MET A 762 -4.54 0.97 21.49
N ASP A 763 -3.85 1.89 22.17
CA ASP A 763 -2.81 1.55 23.13
C ASP A 763 -3.38 0.74 24.31
N VAL A 764 -4.56 1.14 24.80
CA VAL A 764 -5.30 0.35 25.81
C VAL A 764 -5.57 -1.07 25.28
N SER A 765 -6.09 -1.23 24.06
CA SER A 765 -6.32 -2.54 23.45
C SER A 765 -5.03 -3.35 23.24
N THR A 766 -3.93 -2.72 22.84
CA THR A 766 -2.63 -3.36 22.65
C THR A 766 -2.05 -3.86 23.97
N ILE A 767 -2.12 -3.04 25.02
CA ILE A 767 -1.70 -3.43 26.37
C ILE A 767 -2.55 -4.61 26.85
N LEU A 768 -3.87 -4.56 26.67
CA LEU A 768 -4.77 -5.64 27.09
C LEU A 768 -4.45 -6.97 26.41
N ASN A 769 -4.22 -6.96 25.10
CA ASN A 769 -4.00 -8.16 24.30
C ASN A 769 -2.57 -8.74 24.40
N THR A 770 -1.60 -7.95 24.86
CA THR A 770 -0.22 -8.44 25.03
C THR A 770 -0.08 -9.28 26.30
N LYS A 771 0.50 -10.47 26.22
CA LYS A 771 0.68 -11.37 27.38
C LYS A 771 2.13 -11.42 27.87
N GLY A 772 2.31 -11.74 29.17
CA GLY A 772 3.62 -12.00 29.77
C GLY A 772 4.12 -10.85 30.64
N ASP A 773 5.44 -10.65 30.70
CA ASP A 773 6.07 -9.70 31.62
C ASP A 773 5.75 -8.23 31.27
N TRP A 774 5.02 -7.55 32.16
CA TRP A 774 4.60 -6.16 31.98
C TRP A 774 5.76 -5.15 31.86
N GLN A 775 6.92 -5.40 32.47
CA GLN A 775 8.08 -4.52 32.28
C GLN A 775 8.60 -4.59 30.85
N ARG A 776 8.53 -5.77 30.23
CA ARG A 776 8.88 -5.95 28.83
C ARG A 776 7.87 -5.23 27.92
N ILE A 777 6.58 -5.27 28.25
CA ILE A 777 5.54 -4.51 27.53
C ILE A 777 5.84 -3.00 27.61
N SER A 778 6.12 -2.48 28.80
CA SER A 778 6.50 -1.09 29.03
C SER A 778 7.71 -0.69 28.16
N LYS A 779 8.80 -1.47 28.17
CA LYS A 779 9.99 -1.19 27.36
C LYS A 779 9.76 -1.30 25.85
N THR A 780 8.96 -2.28 25.42
CA THR A 780 8.75 -2.57 23.99
C THR A 780 7.90 -1.48 23.33
N TYR A 781 6.87 -0.99 24.03
CA TYR A 781 5.92 -0.03 23.48
C TYR A 781 6.11 1.41 24.00
N GLY A 782 7.11 1.66 24.86
CA GLY A 782 7.41 2.98 25.38
C GLY A 782 6.39 3.52 26.40
N TYR A 783 5.55 2.65 26.98
CA TYR A 783 4.62 3.05 28.03
C TYR A 783 5.29 3.08 29.40
N SER A 784 4.84 3.96 30.30
CA SER A 784 5.24 3.87 31.71
C SER A 784 4.71 2.57 32.34
N ASP A 785 5.47 1.99 33.27
CA ASP A 785 5.07 0.81 34.04
C ASP A 785 3.70 1.04 34.73
N ARG A 786 3.49 2.26 35.22
CA ARG A 786 2.21 2.72 35.79
C ARG A 786 1.04 2.56 34.82
N VAL A 787 1.18 3.01 33.57
CA VAL A 787 0.11 2.91 32.56
C VAL A 787 -0.24 1.46 32.27
N VAL A 788 0.77 0.61 32.06
CA VAL A 788 0.56 -0.83 31.79
C VAL A 788 -0.18 -1.50 32.96
N LYS A 789 0.25 -1.24 34.20
CA LYS A 789 -0.37 -1.74 35.42
C LYS A 789 -1.82 -1.25 35.57
N VAL A 790 -2.09 0.04 35.42
CA VAL A 790 -3.47 0.57 35.55
C VAL A 790 -4.39 -0.05 34.50
N VAL A 791 -3.95 -0.17 33.23
CA VAL A 791 -4.75 -0.81 32.18
C VAL A 791 -5.06 -2.27 32.50
N LYS A 792 -4.03 -3.06 32.83
CA LYS A 792 -4.18 -4.49 33.12
C LYS A 792 -5.05 -4.74 34.36
N VAL A 793 -4.90 -3.95 35.41
CA VAL A 793 -5.68 -4.14 36.66
C VAL A 793 -7.12 -3.63 36.50
N SER A 794 -7.36 -2.56 35.75
CA SER A 794 -8.72 -1.99 35.54
C SER A 794 -9.65 -2.94 34.75
N PHE A 795 -9.08 -3.72 33.82
CA PHE A 795 -9.82 -4.65 32.96
C PHE A 795 -9.66 -6.13 33.34
N GLY A 796 -8.59 -6.48 34.07
CA GLY A 796 -8.34 -7.83 34.58
C GLY A 796 -9.20 -8.17 35.79
N GLY A 797 -10.47 -7.76 35.78
CA GLY A 797 -11.43 -7.90 36.88
C GLY A 797 -11.37 -9.29 37.54
N ILE A 798 -11.62 -9.32 38.84
CA ILE A 798 -12.19 -10.53 39.44
C ILE A 798 -13.65 -10.62 38.96
#